data_AF-A0AAD8PFL8-F1
#
_entry.id   AF-A0AAD8PFL8-F1
#
_cell.length_a   1.000
_cell.length_b   1.000
_cell.length_c   1.000
_cell.angle_alpha   90.00
_cell.angle_beta   90.00
_cell.angle_gamma   90.00
#
_symmetry.space_group_name_H-M   'P 1'
#
loop_
_entity.id
_entity.type
_entity.pdbx_description
1 polymer ?
#
loop_
_entity_poly.entity_id
_entity_poly.type
_entity_poly.pdbx_seq_one_letter_code
_entity_poly.pdbx_strand_id
1 'polypeptide(L)'
;MPAANASGCHGLRQGHRGLLWLLLVACGLHLAFLPSESAIISKVQVCKTNGEKDIDKENCVKQSHINLDVQSGLKSYDYVVRSIDDPNKGLYIHIYTATTTLSYPLVYIADAPLYYKEHNVAKTYAEMHGQCDDCEKMEHPKCTKIENIPPYLRKDFKEKVCCCCNKNAKDGSPRADFNCASLFGFIMVGNCTSMSCLEVVGPWYSLFKPQNPPDIHRRMFVDVYAFDGDKGIIPDVAKKGYVAEADSPEDLLYFKQPVYKDGHFKFILNKAQRFAKNAELDFEITLVKSGLVDGNAPKNLDKVLAVPSWPQSHPTVQGSSWKHDCIDPTWEEGEEDCDDDEDGRDCIMERCAYNIRAIEPDAVDTTGVLCDKIGISMGAWANEARLCNTAPGTCIQNQLGWYLKEKGSSAKLPRIYGSTPLVARKLIKREDGVKSENEWLDRNVIQSIGYALNEPDISRVEIYTFTATLVEIISDVTGFIINASIAETCMIASEETCYLTVVTKNAGKISAPYHHRVKCFEEDKEDVVVAISKEQRVDINANATATSKIPLEFLHTDVIKPLFCNVELYSGGKDLLESVRISMKLNAPKPTIGMNSRSFDSETNTESDRIGSKGGVSLKSGGGTCNCTGFAVLCFFNNFSGCMRHFFNKFYIWFIVVIVVLVVIILLPVLIPLLRLLFGRIGDSIREATRKRRVRIEDIHVERDMLGSTRV
;
A
#
# COMPACT_ATOMS: atom_id res chain seq x y z
N MET A 1 -83.32 -10.82 -29.35
CA MET A 1 -84.03 -9.53 -29.15
C MET A 1 -83.52 -8.91 -27.84
N PRO A 2 -83.47 -7.56 -27.71
CA PRO A 2 -82.16 -6.89 -27.74
C PRO A 2 -81.77 -6.00 -26.53
N ALA A 3 -80.55 -5.45 -26.61
CA ALA A 3 -80.07 -4.15 -26.07
C ALA A 3 -79.88 -3.94 -24.54
N ALA A 4 -79.08 -2.99 -24.04
CA ALA A 4 -77.82 -2.36 -24.54
C ALA A 4 -77.14 -1.46 -23.47
N ASN A 5 -75.80 -1.46 -23.44
CA ASN A 5 -74.82 -0.38 -23.09
C ASN A 5 -74.73 0.36 -21.71
N ALA A 6 -73.45 0.66 -21.36
CA ALA A 6 -72.88 1.59 -20.36
C ALA A 6 -73.06 1.23 -18.85
N SER A 7 -72.11 1.40 -17.92
CA SER A 7 -70.66 1.76 -17.86
C SER A 7 -70.13 1.50 -16.41
N GLY A 8 -68.85 1.47 -16.01
CA GLY A 8 -67.52 1.75 -16.63
C GLY A 8 -66.35 1.54 -15.61
N CYS A 9 -65.15 2.09 -15.87
CA CYS A 9 -63.93 2.20 -15.01
C CYS A 9 -63.47 0.96 -14.19
N HIS A 10 -62.52 0.12 -14.63
CA HIS A 10 -61.04 0.27 -14.79
C HIS A 10 -60.17 0.28 -13.51
N GLY A 11 -59.29 -0.73 -13.39
CA GLY A 11 -58.12 -0.74 -12.50
C GLY A 11 -57.29 -2.04 -12.58
N LEU A 12 -55.99 -1.92 -12.88
CA LEU A 12 -54.91 -2.91 -12.63
C LEU A 12 -55.04 -4.34 -13.21
N ARG A 13 -54.58 -4.54 -14.45
CA ARG A 13 -54.18 -5.88 -14.96
C ARG A 13 -53.05 -5.85 -16.01
N GLN A 14 -51.89 -5.31 -15.66
CA GLN A 14 -50.73 -5.19 -16.59
C GLN A 14 -49.33 -5.50 -16.00
N GLY A 15 -49.20 -5.96 -14.74
CA GLY A 15 -47.90 -6.13 -14.09
C GLY A 15 -47.10 -7.41 -14.44
N HIS A 16 -47.75 -8.56 -14.64
CA HIS A 16 -47.06 -9.86 -14.55
C HIS A 16 -46.33 -10.35 -15.81
N ARG A 17 -46.57 -9.78 -17.00
CA ARG A 17 -45.85 -10.21 -18.23
C ARG A 17 -44.51 -9.50 -18.42
N GLY A 18 -44.38 -8.25 -17.96
CA GLY A 18 -43.11 -7.51 -18.04
C GLY A 18 -42.04 -8.08 -17.09
N LEU A 19 -42.42 -8.41 -15.86
CA LEU A 19 -41.48 -8.95 -14.86
C LEU A 19 -40.89 -10.31 -15.27
N LEU A 20 -41.71 -11.19 -15.87
CA LEU A 20 -41.25 -12.50 -16.34
C LEU A 20 -40.30 -12.38 -17.54
N TRP A 21 -40.55 -11.42 -18.45
CA TRP A 21 -39.64 -11.14 -19.56
C TRP A 21 -38.33 -10.50 -19.08
N LEU A 22 -38.38 -9.59 -18.11
CA LEU A 22 -37.19 -9.01 -17.50
C LEU A 22 -36.35 -10.06 -16.76
N LEU A 23 -36.97 -10.97 -16.02
CA LEU A 23 -36.28 -12.09 -15.37
C LEU A 23 -35.68 -13.08 -16.37
N LEU A 24 -36.39 -13.41 -17.45
CA LEU A 24 -35.86 -14.29 -18.52
C LEU A 24 -34.72 -13.62 -19.32
N VAL A 25 -34.79 -12.31 -19.57
CA VAL A 25 -33.70 -11.55 -20.21
C VAL A 25 -32.52 -11.36 -19.25
N ALA A 26 -32.74 -11.15 -17.95
CA ALA A 26 -31.67 -11.06 -16.96
C ALA A 26 -30.96 -12.41 -16.74
N CYS A 27 -31.70 -13.52 -16.61
CA CYS A 27 -31.11 -14.86 -16.60
C CYS A 27 -30.43 -15.18 -17.93
N GLY A 28 -31.02 -14.77 -19.06
CA GLY A 28 -30.45 -14.96 -20.40
C GLY A 28 -29.12 -14.21 -20.60
N LEU A 29 -29.00 -12.98 -20.10
CA LEU A 29 -27.74 -12.23 -20.13
C LEU A 29 -26.70 -12.77 -19.14
N HIS A 30 -27.08 -13.21 -17.93
CA HIS A 30 -26.12 -13.79 -16.99
C HIS A 30 -25.62 -15.19 -17.41
N LEU A 31 -26.41 -15.96 -18.15
CA LEU A 31 -25.97 -17.24 -18.75
C LEU A 31 -25.13 -17.06 -20.03
N ALA A 32 -25.08 -15.86 -20.62
CA ALA A 32 -24.38 -15.60 -21.89
C ALA A 32 -22.90 -15.20 -21.74
N PHE A 33 -22.38 -15.06 -20.51
CA PHE A 33 -20.99 -14.63 -20.23
C PHE A 33 -20.20 -15.61 -19.37
N LEU A 34 -20.49 -16.91 -19.48
CA LEU A 34 -19.45 -17.91 -19.22
C LEU A 34 -18.54 -17.98 -20.47
N PRO A 35 -17.25 -17.64 -20.37
CA PRO A 35 -16.32 -17.88 -21.46
C PRO A 35 -16.11 -19.39 -21.57
N SER A 36 -16.94 -20.05 -22.37
CA SER A 36 -16.56 -21.34 -22.95
C SER A 36 -15.24 -21.14 -23.69
N GLU A 37 -14.27 -22.02 -23.46
CA GLU A 37 -13.08 -22.15 -24.30
C GLU A 37 -13.56 -22.51 -25.72
N SER A 38 -13.82 -21.49 -26.54
CA SER A 38 -14.57 -21.63 -27.79
C SER A 38 -13.64 -21.57 -28.98
N ALA A 39 -13.24 -22.73 -29.46
CA ALA A 39 -12.60 -22.85 -30.76
C ALA A 39 -13.63 -22.65 -31.89
N ILE A 40 -13.59 -21.50 -32.57
CA ILE A 40 -14.50 -21.18 -33.68
C ILE A 40 -13.77 -21.39 -35.00
N ILE A 41 -14.14 -22.44 -35.74
CA ILE A 41 -13.66 -22.67 -37.11
C ILE A 41 -14.67 -22.15 -38.15
N SER A 42 -14.17 -21.43 -39.14
CA SER A 42 -14.93 -20.92 -40.28
C SER A 42 -14.18 -21.20 -41.59
N LYS A 43 -14.90 -21.46 -42.68
CA LYS A 43 -14.31 -21.57 -44.02
C LYS A 43 -14.35 -20.22 -44.69
N VAL A 44 -13.19 -19.69 -45.06
CA VAL A 44 -13.03 -18.39 -45.69
C VAL A 44 -12.36 -18.53 -47.06
N GLN A 45 -12.64 -17.60 -47.96
CA GLN A 45 -11.94 -17.49 -49.24
C GLN A 45 -10.99 -16.30 -49.14
N VAL A 46 -9.69 -16.58 -49.04
CA VAL A 46 -8.64 -15.57 -48.88
C VAL A 46 -8.07 -15.26 -50.25
N CYS A 47 -8.32 -14.04 -50.74
CA CYS A 47 -7.77 -13.53 -51.99
C CYS A 47 -6.58 -12.63 -51.71
N LYS A 48 -5.40 -12.95 -52.26
CA LYS A 48 -4.17 -12.17 -52.04
C LYS A 48 -3.85 -11.33 -53.27
N THR A 49 -3.66 -10.02 -53.08
CA THR A 49 -3.36 -9.06 -54.15
C THR A 49 -1.92 -8.56 -54.03
N ASN A 50 -1.14 -8.70 -55.10
CA ASN A 50 0.24 -8.19 -55.16
C ASN A 50 0.30 -6.70 -55.56
N GLY A 51 -0.68 -5.89 -55.13
CA GLY A 51 -0.72 -4.43 -55.33
C GLY A 51 -1.03 -3.90 -56.74
N GLU A 52 -0.79 -4.66 -57.82
CA GLU A 52 -0.84 -4.15 -59.20
C GLU A 52 -1.97 -4.69 -60.09
N LYS A 53 -2.83 -5.59 -59.60
CA LYS A 53 -3.95 -6.16 -60.39
C LYS A 53 -5.23 -6.31 -59.57
N ASP A 54 -6.36 -6.26 -60.27
CA ASP A 54 -7.68 -6.59 -59.73
C ASP A 54 -7.72 -7.99 -59.11
N ILE A 55 -8.64 -8.20 -58.17
CA ILE A 55 -8.85 -9.49 -57.49
C ILE A 55 -9.43 -10.51 -58.49
N ASP A 56 -8.55 -11.26 -59.14
CA ASP A 56 -8.95 -12.39 -59.97
C ASP A 56 -9.25 -13.64 -59.11
N LYS A 57 -10.19 -14.47 -59.57
CA LYS A 57 -10.63 -15.68 -58.85
C LYS A 57 -9.51 -16.71 -58.67
N GLU A 58 -8.52 -16.70 -59.55
CA GLU A 58 -7.35 -17.59 -59.48
C GLU A 58 -6.41 -17.25 -58.29
N ASN A 59 -6.46 -16.02 -57.78
CA ASN A 59 -5.65 -15.59 -56.62
C ASN A 59 -6.36 -15.81 -55.27
N CYS A 60 -7.48 -16.55 -55.26
CA CYS A 60 -8.32 -16.80 -54.10
C CYS A 60 -8.26 -18.25 -53.64
N VAL A 61 -7.68 -18.50 -52.47
CA VAL A 61 -7.55 -19.85 -51.87
C VAL A 61 -8.63 -20.05 -50.81
N LYS A 62 -9.25 -21.23 -50.77
CA LYS A 62 -10.15 -21.63 -49.67
C LYS A 62 -9.33 -22.10 -48.48
N GLN A 63 -9.45 -21.40 -47.37
CA GLN A 63 -8.70 -21.65 -46.14
C GLN A 63 -9.65 -21.77 -44.95
N SER A 64 -9.20 -22.46 -43.91
CA SER A 64 -9.85 -22.45 -42.60
C SER A 64 -9.33 -21.26 -41.81
N HIS A 65 -10.24 -20.46 -41.28
CA HIS A 65 -9.96 -19.43 -40.30
C HIS A 65 -10.50 -19.89 -38.95
N ILE A 66 -9.57 -20.12 -38.02
CA ILE A 66 -9.81 -20.67 -36.69
C ILE A 66 -9.51 -19.57 -35.67
N ASN A 67 -10.45 -19.30 -34.77
CA ASN A 67 -10.24 -18.47 -33.58
C ASN A 67 -10.15 -19.38 -32.36
N LEU A 68 -9.09 -19.23 -31.56
CA LEU A 68 -8.93 -19.90 -30.27
C LEU A 68 -8.79 -18.84 -29.18
N ASP A 69 -9.52 -18.99 -28.08
CA ASP A 69 -9.33 -18.23 -26.86
C ASP A 69 -8.58 -19.10 -25.85
N VAL A 70 -7.29 -18.82 -25.64
CA VAL A 70 -6.45 -19.53 -24.67
C VAL A 70 -6.28 -18.72 -23.40
N GLN A 71 -6.57 -19.32 -22.25
CA GLN A 71 -6.31 -18.71 -20.94
C GLN A 71 -4.83 -18.87 -20.57
N SER A 72 -4.25 -17.87 -19.90
CA SER A 72 -2.88 -17.97 -19.36
C SER A 72 -2.84 -18.74 -18.02
N GLY A 73 -1.64 -18.95 -17.49
CA GLY A 73 -1.40 -19.60 -16.19
C GLY A 73 -0.95 -21.07 -16.28
N LEU A 74 0.14 -21.33 -17.00
CA LEU A 74 0.79 -22.67 -17.11
C LEU A 74 -0.10 -23.76 -17.74
N LYS A 75 -1.03 -23.36 -18.63
CA LYS A 75 -2.01 -24.25 -19.27
C LYS A 75 -1.56 -24.77 -20.64
N SER A 76 -1.93 -26.01 -20.94
CA SER A 76 -1.77 -26.72 -22.21
C SER A 76 -3.07 -26.73 -23.01
N TYR A 77 -2.97 -26.56 -24.32
CA TYR A 77 -4.08 -26.76 -25.25
C TYR A 77 -3.58 -27.54 -26.46
N ASP A 78 -4.29 -28.61 -26.80
CA ASP A 78 -3.87 -29.59 -27.79
C ASP A 78 -4.95 -29.72 -28.87
N TYR A 79 -4.62 -29.29 -30.09
CA TYR A 79 -5.56 -29.20 -31.20
C TYR A 79 -5.10 -30.03 -32.40
N VAL A 80 -6.08 -30.65 -33.06
CA VAL A 80 -5.92 -31.42 -34.30
C VAL A 80 -6.69 -30.73 -35.42
N VAL A 81 -5.97 -30.36 -36.48
CA VAL A 81 -6.52 -29.79 -37.70
C VAL A 81 -6.41 -30.83 -38.81
N ARG A 82 -7.50 -31.52 -39.16
CA ARG A 82 -7.53 -32.53 -40.24
C ARG A 82 -7.92 -31.90 -41.57
N SER A 83 -7.25 -32.25 -42.65
CA SER A 83 -7.69 -31.87 -44.00
C SER A 83 -9.07 -32.49 -44.29
N ILE A 84 -9.91 -31.76 -45.03
CA ILE A 84 -11.21 -32.29 -45.48
C ILE A 84 -11.03 -33.23 -46.67
N ASP A 85 -10.00 -33.01 -47.48
CA ASP A 85 -9.73 -33.82 -48.67
C ASP A 85 -9.00 -35.12 -48.31
N ASP A 86 -8.29 -35.16 -47.18
CA ASP A 86 -7.67 -36.36 -46.62
C ASP A 86 -7.65 -36.32 -45.06
N PRO A 87 -8.52 -37.07 -44.36
CA PRO A 87 -8.57 -37.06 -42.90
C PRO A 87 -7.37 -37.73 -42.21
N ASN A 88 -6.52 -38.46 -42.95
CA ASN A 88 -5.27 -39.03 -42.46
C ASN A 88 -4.10 -38.02 -42.54
N LYS A 89 -4.36 -36.80 -43.03
CA LYS A 89 -3.39 -35.70 -43.11
C LYS A 89 -3.86 -34.48 -42.33
N GLY A 90 -2.91 -33.76 -41.75
CA GLY A 90 -3.24 -32.54 -41.00
C GLY A 90 -2.10 -31.97 -40.18
N LEU A 91 -2.46 -31.05 -39.28
CA LEU A 91 -1.55 -30.45 -38.30
C LEU A 91 -1.96 -30.84 -36.88
N TYR A 92 -0.98 -31.11 -36.05
CA TYR A 92 -1.09 -31.03 -34.60
C TYR A 92 -0.59 -29.67 -34.14
N ILE A 93 -1.32 -29.01 -33.25
CA ILE A 93 -0.98 -27.69 -32.70
C ILE A 93 -1.05 -27.80 -31.18
N HIS A 94 0.10 -27.60 -30.53
CA HIS A 94 0.22 -27.51 -29.09
C HIS A 94 0.46 -26.04 -28.70
N ILE A 95 -0.34 -25.52 -27.78
CA ILE A 95 -0.18 -24.18 -27.22
C ILE A 95 0.02 -24.32 -25.71
N TYR A 96 1.19 -23.92 -25.22
CA TYR A 96 1.48 -23.82 -23.80
C TYR A 96 1.57 -22.35 -23.38
N THR A 97 0.92 -21.99 -22.28
CA THR A 97 0.84 -20.59 -21.82
C THR A 97 1.66 -20.35 -20.57
N ALA A 98 2.37 -19.22 -20.49
CA ALA A 98 3.06 -18.83 -19.26
C ALA A 98 2.08 -18.25 -18.22
N THR A 99 2.53 -18.11 -16.97
CA THR A 99 1.90 -17.19 -16.01
C THR A 99 1.99 -15.76 -16.54
N THR A 100 0.89 -15.02 -16.48
CA THR A 100 0.89 -13.59 -16.82
C THR A 100 1.54 -12.81 -15.67
N THR A 101 2.45 -11.89 -15.99
CA THR A 101 3.12 -11.03 -14.99
C THR A 101 2.78 -9.57 -15.25
N LEU A 102 2.39 -8.85 -14.19
CA LEU A 102 2.28 -7.40 -14.20
C LEU A 102 3.56 -6.80 -13.65
N SER A 103 4.13 -5.81 -14.33
CA SER A 103 5.33 -5.10 -13.90
C SER A 103 5.02 -3.61 -13.78
N TYR A 104 5.33 -3.02 -12.63
CA TYR A 104 5.20 -1.59 -12.36
C TYR A 104 6.61 -0.97 -12.30
N PRO A 105 7.09 -0.35 -13.39
CA PRO A 105 8.38 0.35 -13.41
C PRO A 105 8.45 1.42 -12.33
N LEU A 106 9.60 1.53 -11.67
CA LEU A 106 9.80 2.48 -10.57
C LEU A 106 10.48 3.76 -11.05
N VAL A 107 9.87 4.91 -10.73
CA VAL A 107 10.45 6.24 -10.97
C VAL A 107 10.94 6.79 -9.64
N TYR A 108 12.23 7.05 -9.52
CA TYR A 108 12.81 7.68 -8.34
C TYR A 108 12.22 9.08 -8.09
N ILE A 109 11.98 9.40 -6.83
CA ILE A 109 11.44 10.68 -6.36
C ILE A 109 12.50 11.44 -5.54
N ALA A 110 12.94 10.84 -4.43
CA ALA A 110 13.77 11.45 -3.40
C ALA A 110 14.37 10.35 -2.50
N ASP A 111 15.25 10.71 -1.56
CA ASP A 111 15.71 9.84 -0.48
C ASP A 111 15.29 10.40 0.89
N ALA A 112 15.00 9.50 1.83
CA ALA A 112 14.68 9.84 3.22
C ALA A 112 15.33 8.83 4.19
N PRO A 113 15.82 9.26 5.36
CA PRO A 113 16.22 8.33 6.41
C PRO A 113 15.00 7.78 7.15
N LEU A 114 15.23 6.75 7.97
CA LEU A 114 14.21 6.23 8.88
C LEU A 114 13.73 7.34 9.84
N TYR A 115 14.66 8.07 10.48
CA TYR A 115 14.34 9.28 11.26
C TYR A 115 15.44 10.33 11.20
N TYR A 116 15.06 11.56 11.53
CA TYR A 116 15.98 12.59 12.04
C TYR A 116 15.71 12.80 13.54
N LYS A 117 16.77 12.98 14.32
CA LYS A 117 16.71 13.48 15.70
C LYS A 117 17.47 14.79 15.79
N GLU A 118 16.86 15.81 16.36
CA GLU A 118 17.54 17.10 16.53
C GLU A 118 18.35 17.10 17.83
N HIS A 119 19.58 17.61 17.75
CA HIS A 119 20.39 17.99 18.91
C HIS A 119 20.59 19.49 18.92
N ASN A 120 20.41 20.11 20.10
CA ASN A 120 20.48 21.56 20.27
C ASN A 120 21.44 21.91 21.42
N VAL A 121 22.48 22.69 21.09
CA VAL A 121 23.49 23.16 22.06
C VAL A 121 23.40 24.68 22.13
N ALA A 122 23.06 25.21 23.30
CA ALA A 122 22.99 26.65 23.55
C ALA A 122 24.15 27.13 24.43
N LYS A 123 24.62 28.35 24.21
CA LYS A 123 25.59 29.04 25.05
C LYS A 123 25.13 30.44 25.44
N THR A 124 25.52 30.83 26.64
CA THR A 124 25.26 32.16 27.21
C THR A 124 26.30 33.20 26.77
N TYR A 125 25.95 34.48 26.93
CA TYR A 125 26.88 35.59 26.72
C TYR A 125 28.22 35.44 27.45
N ALA A 126 28.23 34.83 28.64
CA ALA A 126 29.44 34.60 29.43
C ALA A 126 30.35 33.53 28.81
N GLU A 127 29.76 32.43 28.33
CA GLU A 127 30.48 31.31 27.70
C GLU A 127 30.98 31.65 26.29
N MET A 128 30.37 32.65 25.65
CA MET A 128 30.79 33.21 24.36
C MET A 128 31.71 34.44 24.50
N HIS A 129 32.10 34.83 25.72
CA HIS A 129 32.89 36.04 25.98
C HIS A 129 32.33 37.33 25.33
N GLY A 130 31.00 37.41 25.18
CA GLY A 130 30.29 38.50 24.50
C GLY A 130 30.19 38.41 22.96
N GLN A 131 30.83 37.43 22.31
CA GLN A 131 30.80 37.23 20.85
C GLN A 131 29.71 36.24 20.46
N CYS A 132 28.48 36.74 20.28
CA CYS A 132 27.29 35.90 20.02
C CYS A 132 26.86 35.86 18.54
N ASP A 133 27.77 36.19 17.64
CA ASP A 133 27.57 36.34 16.19
C ASP A 133 27.78 35.04 15.39
N ASP A 134 28.43 34.05 15.99
CA ASP A 134 28.80 32.76 15.36
C ASP A 134 28.68 31.55 16.32
N CYS A 135 28.42 30.36 15.74
CA CYS A 135 28.41 29.07 16.42
C CYS A 135 29.33 28.00 15.78
N GLU A 136 30.20 28.32 14.81
CA GLU A 136 31.04 27.33 14.10
C GLU A 136 31.86 26.43 15.03
N LYS A 137 32.32 26.94 16.18
CA LYS A 137 33.07 26.18 17.19
C LYS A 137 32.19 25.36 18.15
N MET A 138 30.88 25.31 17.93
CA MET A 138 29.97 24.43 18.63
C MET A 138 29.82 23.12 17.87
N GLU A 139 29.91 22.02 18.61
CA GLU A 139 29.79 20.64 18.13
C GLU A 139 28.99 19.82 19.14
N HIS A 140 28.32 18.78 18.66
CA HIS A 140 27.65 17.79 19.49
C HIS A 140 28.02 16.40 18.97
N PRO A 141 28.40 15.43 19.83
CA PRO A 141 28.99 14.16 19.40
C PRO A 141 28.02 13.27 18.59
N LYS A 142 26.70 13.50 18.73
CA LYS A 142 25.66 12.79 17.96
C LYS A 142 25.31 13.47 16.62
N CYS A 143 25.82 14.67 16.31
CA CYS A 143 25.57 15.28 15.00
C CYS A 143 26.04 14.34 13.87
N THR A 144 25.23 14.16 12.83
CA THR A 144 25.68 13.40 11.67
C THR A 144 26.68 14.21 10.87
N LYS A 145 27.86 13.62 10.70
CA LYS A 145 28.94 14.11 9.86
C LYS A 145 28.74 13.72 8.41
N ILE A 146 29.26 14.51 7.49
CA ILE A 146 29.09 14.33 6.04
C ILE A 146 29.55 12.95 5.52
N GLU A 147 30.54 12.29 6.15
CA GLU A 147 30.96 10.94 5.77
C GLU A 147 29.85 9.88 5.95
N ASN A 148 28.94 10.09 6.93
CA ASN A 148 27.84 9.18 7.27
C ASN A 148 26.56 9.44 6.45
N ILE A 149 26.67 10.22 5.37
CA ILE A 149 25.60 10.55 4.43
C ILE A 149 25.87 9.85 3.09
N PRO A 150 24.83 9.33 2.39
CA PRO A 150 24.96 8.77 1.06
C PRO A 150 25.75 9.70 0.13
N PRO A 151 26.79 9.24 -0.60
CA PRO A 151 27.74 10.13 -1.28
C PRO A 151 27.12 11.14 -2.25
N TYR A 152 26.00 10.80 -2.87
CA TYR A 152 25.25 11.66 -3.78
C TYR A 152 24.44 12.77 -3.08
N LEU A 153 24.10 12.64 -1.79
CA LEU A 153 23.39 13.66 -1.00
C LEU A 153 24.32 14.61 -0.23
N ARG A 154 25.61 14.28 -0.11
CA ARG A 154 26.58 15.02 0.72
C ARG A 154 26.66 16.52 0.41
N LYS A 155 26.46 16.92 -0.85
CA LYS A 155 26.54 18.34 -1.27
C LYS A 155 25.40 19.20 -0.72
N ASP A 156 24.23 18.60 -0.53
CA ASP A 156 23.01 19.30 -0.11
C ASP A 156 22.76 19.15 1.40
N PHE A 157 23.52 18.28 2.07
CA PHE A 157 23.43 18.04 3.51
C PHE A 157 24.04 19.20 4.31
N LYS A 158 23.28 19.75 5.25
CA LYS A 158 23.78 20.75 6.21
C LYS A 158 24.02 20.10 7.57
N GLU A 159 25.29 20.03 7.98
CA GLU A 159 25.69 19.42 9.26
C GLU A 159 25.12 20.15 10.48
N LYS A 160 25.04 21.49 10.42
CA LYS A 160 24.50 22.33 11.50
C LYS A 160 23.95 23.67 11.03
N VAL A 161 23.15 24.28 11.89
CA VAL A 161 22.57 25.61 11.74
C VAL A 161 22.89 26.44 12.98
N CYS A 162 23.37 27.66 12.77
CA CYS A 162 23.65 28.62 13.85
C CYS A 162 22.47 29.57 14.05
N CYS A 163 22.02 29.69 15.28
CA CYS A 163 20.99 30.63 15.71
C CYS A 163 21.61 31.65 16.66
N CYS A 164 21.66 32.91 16.24
CA CYS A 164 22.35 33.99 16.94
C CYS A 164 21.38 35.15 17.20
N CYS A 165 21.39 35.66 18.44
CA CYS A 165 20.59 36.81 18.83
C CYS A 165 20.82 38.01 17.91
N ASN A 166 19.73 38.68 17.52
CA ASN A 166 19.73 39.86 16.66
C ASN A 166 20.31 39.65 15.23
N LYS A 167 20.61 38.41 14.84
CA LYS A 167 21.03 38.01 13.48
C LYS A 167 19.91 37.23 12.78
N ASN A 168 19.47 36.13 13.39
CA ASN A 168 18.42 35.25 12.89
C ASN A 168 17.49 34.69 13.99
N ALA A 169 17.94 34.69 15.27
CA ALA A 169 17.08 34.43 16.43
C ALA A 169 16.52 35.73 17.03
N LYS A 170 15.23 35.72 17.36
CA LYS A 170 14.53 36.80 18.08
C LYS A 170 14.61 36.62 19.59
N ASP A 171 14.44 37.72 20.31
CA ASP A 171 14.25 37.71 21.77
C ASP A 171 13.04 36.84 22.16
N GLY A 172 13.20 36.03 23.21
CA GLY A 172 12.18 35.06 23.64
C GLY A 172 11.96 33.88 22.68
N SER A 173 12.85 33.65 21.70
CA SER A 173 12.71 32.51 20.78
C SER A 173 12.76 31.16 21.53
N PRO A 174 11.78 30.26 21.33
CA PRO A 174 11.69 28.98 22.02
C PRO A 174 12.73 27.96 21.54
N ARG A 175 13.56 28.30 20.54
CA ARG A 175 14.57 27.39 20.00
C ARG A 175 15.66 27.04 21.02
N ALA A 176 15.96 27.97 21.92
CA ALA A 176 16.94 27.83 22.99
C ALA A 176 16.65 28.80 24.16
N ASP A 177 15.41 29.27 24.32
CA ASP A 177 15.02 30.34 25.27
C ASP A 177 15.95 31.56 25.19
N PHE A 178 16.08 32.11 23.98
CA PHE A 178 16.98 33.23 23.70
C PHE A 178 16.60 34.48 24.49
N ASN A 179 17.61 35.15 25.07
CA ASN A 179 17.46 36.47 25.68
C ASN A 179 18.37 37.46 24.97
N CYS A 180 17.84 38.14 23.95
CA CYS A 180 18.56 39.06 23.09
C CYS A 180 18.43 40.53 23.54
N ALA A 181 17.56 40.80 24.52
CA ALA A 181 17.29 42.13 25.04
C ALA A 181 18.25 42.54 26.17
N SER A 182 18.86 43.71 26.01
CA SER A 182 19.63 44.38 27.05
C SER A 182 18.77 45.45 27.73
N LEU A 183 18.41 45.26 28.99
CA LEU A 183 17.78 46.32 29.80
C LEU A 183 18.83 47.32 30.35
N PHE A 184 20.07 46.86 30.55
CA PHE A 184 21.24 47.65 30.92
C PHE A 184 22.48 47.01 30.29
N GLY A 185 23.26 47.76 29.49
CA GLY A 185 24.32 47.27 28.58
C GLY A 185 25.54 46.58 29.19
N PHE A 186 25.48 46.13 30.44
CA PHE A 186 26.57 45.48 31.18
C PHE A 186 26.19 44.14 31.82
N ILE A 187 24.91 43.74 31.80
CA ILE A 187 24.44 42.50 32.47
C ILE A 187 23.56 41.70 31.52
N MET A 188 24.19 41.10 30.49
CA MET A 188 23.51 40.17 29.58
C MET A 188 23.52 38.76 30.18
N VAL A 189 22.33 38.20 30.44
CA VAL A 189 22.15 36.91 31.12
C VAL A 189 21.13 36.06 30.36
N GLY A 190 21.55 34.90 29.87
CA GLY A 190 20.74 34.00 29.07
C GLY A 190 21.47 33.53 27.83
N ASN A 191 20.81 32.66 27.07
CA ASN A 191 21.35 32.08 25.84
C ASN A 191 21.36 33.14 24.73
N CYS A 192 22.52 33.31 24.10
CA CYS A 192 22.74 34.31 23.05
C CYS A 192 23.02 33.69 21.68
N THR A 193 23.51 32.45 21.68
CA THR A 193 23.80 31.66 20.50
C THR A 193 23.41 30.20 20.77
N SER A 194 22.80 29.54 19.80
CA SER A 194 22.64 28.09 19.79
C SER A 194 23.06 27.50 18.45
N MET A 195 23.44 26.22 18.50
CA MET A 195 23.72 25.37 17.36
C MET A 195 22.68 24.26 17.34
N SER A 196 22.11 23.99 16.17
CA SER A 196 21.24 22.84 15.94
C SER A 196 21.83 21.95 14.85
N CYS A 197 21.87 20.64 15.09
CA CYS A 197 22.25 19.64 14.09
C CYS A 197 21.27 18.47 14.10
N LEU A 198 21.28 17.67 13.03
CA LEU A 198 20.53 16.42 12.97
C LEU A 198 21.45 15.21 13.18
N GLU A 199 21.00 14.28 14.01
CA GLU A 199 21.38 12.88 13.97
C GLU A 199 20.43 12.17 12.99
N VAL A 200 21.01 11.57 11.96
CA VAL A 200 20.33 10.71 11.00
C VAL A 200 20.31 9.29 11.55
N VAL A 201 19.11 8.79 11.86
CA VAL A 201 18.91 7.40 12.28
C VAL A 201 18.60 6.57 11.04
N GLY A 202 19.47 5.62 10.74
CA GLY A 202 19.41 4.80 9.53
C GLY A 202 18.40 3.64 9.58
N PRO A 203 18.24 2.92 8.45
CA PRO A 203 18.90 3.17 7.17
C PRO A 203 18.26 4.33 6.40
N TRP A 204 18.90 4.73 5.29
CA TRP A 204 18.28 5.55 4.25
C TRP A 204 17.44 4.68 3.32
N TYR A 205 16.39 5.28 2.78
CA TYR A 205 15.47 4.71 1.83
C TYR A 205 15.36 5.60 0.59
N SER A 206 15.46 5.01 -0.58
CA SER A 206 15.11 5.65 -1.85
C SER A 206 13.61 5.50 -2.08
N LEU A 207 12.94 6.61 -2.36
CA LEU A 207 11.49 6.70 -2.57
C LEU A 207 11.18 6.64 -4.06
N PHE A 208 10.24 5.77 -4.45
CA PHE A 208 9.86 5.54 -5.83
C PHE A 208 8.35 5.66 -6.04
N LYS A 209 7.94 6.18 -7.19
CA LYS A 209 6.57 6.11 -7.69
C LYS A 209 6.43 4.98 -8.71
N PRO A 210 5.52 4.00 -8.50
CA PRO A 210 5.15 3.02 -9.53
C PRO A 210 4.51 3.72 -10.74
N GLN A 211 4.93 3.34 -11.95
CA GLN A 211 4.26 3.75 -13.18
C GLN A 211 2.95 2.97 -13.36
N ASN A 212 1.90 3.68 -13.75
CA ASN A 212 0.60 3.12 -14.09
C ASN A 212 0.20 3.60 -15.51
N PRO A 213 -0.42 2.76 -16.36
CA PRO A 213 -0.71 1.34 -16.12
C PRO A 213 0.57 0.47 -16.12
N PRO A 214 0.56 -0.71 -15.49
CA PRO A 214 1.68 -1.64 -15.52
C PRO A 214 1.94 -2.19 -16.93
N ASP A 215 3.19 -2.56 -17.19
CA ASP A 215 3.54 -3.40 -18.33
C ASP A 215 3.04 -4.84 -18.07
N ILE A 216 2.27 -5.38 -19.01
CA ILE A 216 1.70 -6.72 -18.91
C ILE A 216 2.49 -7.69 -19.79
N HIS A 217 3.10 -8.69 -19.16
CA HIS A 217 3.92 -9.71 -19.80
C HIS A 217 3.10 -10.99 -19.97
N ARG A 218 2.79 -11.31 -21.23
CA ARG A 218 2.11 -12.54 -21.66
C ARG A 218 2.96 -13.27 -22.67
N ARG A 219 3.03 -14.60 -22.56
CA ARG A 219 3.74 -15.48 -23.50
C ARG A 219 2.96 -16.76 -23.72
N MET A 220 2.92 -17.17 -24.98
CA MET A 220 2.41 -18.46 -25.40
C MET A 220 3.51 -19.13 -26.24
N PHE A 221 3.88 -20.34 -25.89
CA PHE A 221 4.78 -21.19 -26.65
C PHE A 221 3.90 -22.05 -27.56
N VAL A 222 4.16 -22.01 -28.86
CA VAL A 222 3.37 -22.76 -29.85
C VAL A 222 4.30 -23.72 -30.57
N ASP A 223 3.88 -24.97 -30.67
CA ASP A 223 4.52 -26.03 -31.44
C ASP A 223 3.53 -26.61 -32.45
N VAL A 224 3.95 -26.72 -33.71
CA VAL A 224 3.12 -27.19 -34.82
C VAL A 224 3.88 -28.22 -35.63
N TYR A 225 3.28 -29.38 -35.87
CA TYR A 225 3.84 -30.40 -36.77
C TYR A 225 2.78 -31.01 -37.66
N ALA A 226 3.17 -31.39 -38.89
CA ALA A 226 2.30 -32.12 -39.80
C ALA A 226 2.29 -33.62 -39.50
N PHE A 227 1.14 -34.27 -39.70
CA PHE A 227 1.03 -35.72 -39.77
C PHE A 227 0.49 -36.15 -41.14
N ASP A 228 0.99 -37.28 -41.64
CA ASP A 228 0.60 -37.88 -42.91
C ASP A 228 0.71 -39.42 -42.79
N GLY A 229 -0.43 -40.12 -42.74
CA GLY A 229 -0.48 -41.57 -42.92
C GLY A 229 -1.46 -42.36 -42.05
N ASP A 230 -1.68 -43.61 -42.45
CA ASP A 230 -2.72 -44.52 -41.91
C ASP A 230 -2.53 -44.97 -40.45
N LYS A 231 -1.39 -44.64 -39.84
CA LYS A 231 -1.14 -44.90 -38.40
C LYS A 231 -1.99 -43.99 -37.50
N GLY A 232 -2.68 -43.02 -38.10
CA GLY A 232 -3.43 -41.99 -37.39
C GLY A 232 -2.51 -41.04 -36.64
N ILE A 233 -3.13 -40.18 -35.84
CA ILE A 233 -2.40 -39.30 -34.93
C ILE A 233 -1.95 -40.15 -33.75
N ILE A 234 -0.66 -40.46 -33.69
CA ILE A 234 0.00 -40.77 -32.43
C ILE A 234 0.35 -39.40 -31.83
N PRO A 235 -0.41 -38.85 -30.86
CA PRO A 235 0.07 -37.69 -30.13
C PRO A 235 1.32 -38.16 -29.40
N ASP A 236 2.47 -37.53 -29.66
CA ASP A 236 3.73 -37.83 -28.95
C ASP A 236 3.68 -37.17 -27.55
N VAL A 237 2.62 -37.46 -26.77
CA VAL A 237 2.50 -37.20 -25.31
C VAL A 237 3.52 -38.00 -24.49
N ALA A 238 4.52 -38.58 -25.15
CA ALA A 238 5.59 -39.37 -24.59
C ALA A 238 6.64 -38.48 -23.91
N LYS A 239 6.34 -38.12 -22.65
CA LYS A 239 7.33 -38.10 -21.55
C LYS A 239 8.63 -37.32 -21.84
N LYS A 240 8.56 -36.01 -21.70
CA LYS A 240 9.59 -35.22 -21.00
C LYS A 240 8.97 -33.92 -20.52
N GLY A 241 9.15 -33.62 -19.25
CA GLY A 241 8.84 -32.28 -18.74
C GLY A 241 9.77 -31.25 -19.41
N TYR A 242 9.32 -30.01 -19.46
CA TYR A 242 10.10 -28.87 -19.90
C TYR A 242 11.43 -28.78 -19.11
N VAL A 243 12.56 -29.07 -19.77
CA VAL A 243 13.91 -28.87 -19.22
C VAL A 243 14.46 -27.56 -19.77
N ALA A 244 15.05 -26.73 -18.89
CA ALA A 244 15.71 -25.50 -19.30
C ALA A 244 17.19 -25.74 -19.62
N GLU A 245 17.59 -25.48 -20.86
CA GLU A 245 18.98 -25.24 -21.25
C GLU A 245 19.03 -23.85 -21.90
N ALA A 246 19.70 -22.89 -21.25
CA ALA A 246 19.95 -21.55 -21.79
C ALA A 246 21.21 -20.93 -21.12
N ASP A 247 22.16 -20.48 -21.95
CA ASP A 247 23.52 -20.10 -21.54
C ASP A 247 23.66 -18.68 -20.91
N SER A 248 22.58 -18.10 -20.38
CA SER A 248 22.56 -16.69 -19.92
C SER A 248 21.78 -16.50 -18.62
N PRO A 249 22.42 -16.10 -17.50
CA PRO A 249 21.75 -15.83 -16.22
C PRO A 249 20.69 -14.72 -16.29
N GLU A 250 20.86 -13.75 -17.19
CA GLU A 250 19.96 -12.60 -17.38
C GLU A 250 18.71 -13.01 -18.21
N ASP A 251 18.83 -14.02 -19.08
CA ASP A 251 17.72 -14.61 -19.86
C ASP A 251 17.10 -15.85 -19.20
N LEU A 252 17.57 -16.28 -18.02
CA LEU A 252 17.11 -17.51 -17.37
C LEU A 252 15.86 -17.33 -16.48
N LEU A 253 15.38 -16.10 -16.22
CA LEU A 253 14.32 -15.85 -15.24
C LEU A 253 12.93 -16.42 -15.59
N TYR A 254 12.70 -16.88 -16.83
CA TYR A 254 11.36 -17.27 -17.29
C TYR A 254 11.32 -18.27 -18.47
N PHE A 255 12.44 -18.92 -18.80
CA PHE A 255 12.59 -19.55 -20.11
C PHE A 255 12.91 -21.04 -20.00
N LYS A 256 11.86 -21.85 -19.98
CA LYS A 256 11.95 -23.25 -20.41
C LYS A 256 11.77 -23.28 -21.94
N GLN A 257 12.87 -23.15 -22.70
CA GLN A 257 12.83 -23.41 -24.15
C GLN A 257 12.78 -24.92 -24.39
N PRO A 258 11.81 -25.44 -25.15
CA PRO A 258 11.62 -26.88 -25.23
C PRO A 258 12.41 -27.52 -26.38
N VAL A 259 13.24 -28.51 -26.03
CA VAL A 259 14.02 -29.31 -26.98
C VAL A 259 13.15 -30.44 -27.56
N TYR A 260 12.88 -30.41 -28.87
CA TYR A 260 12.20 -31.51 -29.58
C TYR A 260 12.84 -31.81 -30.94
N LYS A 261 12.57 -33.02 -31.45
CA LYS A 261 13.06 -33.62 -32.70
C LYS A 261 12.83 -32.73 -33.96
N ASP A 262 13.59 -33.06 -34.99
CA ASP A 262 13.53 -32.41 -36.32
C ASP A 262 12.14 -32.52 -36.97
N GLY A 263 11.66 -31.43 -37.58
CA GLY A 263 10.39 -31.37 -38.32
C GLY A 263 9.26 -30.54 -37.69
N HIS A 264 9.44 -30.03 -36.47
CA HIS A 264 8.48 -29.20 -35.76
C HIS A 264 8.68 -27.69 -36.00
N PHE A 265 7.60 -26.92 -36.17
CA PHE A 265 7.61 -25.46 -36.27
C PHE A 265 7.23 -24.81 -34.94
N LYS A 266 8.21 -24.19 -34.26
CA LYS A 266 8.07 -23.65 -32.89
C LYS A 266 8.36 -22.16 -32.83
N PHE A 267 7.60 -21.43 -32.02
CA PHE A 267 7.78 -19.99 -31.80
C PHE A 267 7.09 -19.53 -30.52
N ILE A 268 7.39 -18.29 -30.10
CA ILE A 268 6.75 -17.64 -28.95
C ILE A 268 5.85 -16.52 -29.48
N LEU A 269 4.57 -16.53 -29.10
CA LEU A 269 3.66 -15.41 -29.28
C LEU A 269 3.62 -14.54 -28.02
N ASN A 270 3.79 -13.23 -28.20
CA ASN A 270 3.76 -12.22 -27.14
C ASN A 270 3.48 -10.81 -27.72
N LYS A 271 3.52 -9.77 -26.88
CA LYS A 271 3.26 -8.37 -27.29
C LYS A 271 4.18 -7.86 -28.42
N ALA A 272 5.42 -8.35 -28.49
CA ALA A 272 6.43 -7.98 -29.49
C ALA A 272 6.41 -8.91 -30.73
N GLN A 273 6.28 -10.22 -30.53
CA GLN A 273 6.12 -11.21 -31.59
C GLN A 273 4.66 -11.66 -31.64
N ARG A 274 3.82 -10.91 -32.37
CA ARG A 274 2.38 -11.19 -32.50
C ARG A 274 2.00 -12.11 -33.65
N PHE A 275 2.96 -12.49 -34.49
CA PHE A 275 2.70 -13.17 -35.75
C PHE A 275 3.76 -14.25 -36.00
N ALA A 276 3.34 -15.38 -36.54
CA ALA A 276 4.23 -16.41 -37.06
C ALA A 276 3.58 -17.10 -38.27
N LYS A 277 4.40 -17.59 -39.20
CA LYS A 277 3.95 -18.23 -40.43
C LYS A 277 4.95 -19.27 -40.91
N ASN A 278 4.43 -20.39 -41.40
CA ASN A 278 5.17 -21.42 -42.11
C ASN A 278 4.43 -21.75 -43.42
N ALA A 279 5.10 -21.55 -44.56
CA ALA A 279 4.51 -21.78 -45.87
C ALA A 279 4.47 -23.27 -46.28
N GLU A 280 5.35 -24.11 -45.73
CA GLU A 280 5.40 -25.55 -46.02
C GLU A 280 4.24 -26.30 -45.34
N LEU A 281 3.80 -25.80 -44.18
CA LEU A 281 2.67 -26.34 -43.41
C LEU A 281 1.31 -25.72 -43.82
N ASP A 282 1.28 -24.76 -44.75
CA ASP A 282 0.19 -23.79 -44.95
C ASP A 282 -0.41 -23.32 -43.60
N PHE A 283 0.42 -22.72 -42.76
CA PHE A 283 0.07 -22.32 -41.40
C PHE A 283 0.47 -20.87 -41.12
N GLU A 284 -0.47 -20.07 -40.63
CA GLU A 284 -0.28 -18.67 -40.27
C GLU A 284 -1.06 -18.39 -38.97
N ILE A 285 -0.43 -17.77 -37.97
CA ILE A 285 -1.05 -17.48 -36.67
C ILE A 285 -0.78 -16.04 -36.22
N THR A 286 -1.81 -15.40 -35.66
CA THR A 286 -1.78 -14.02 -35.17
C THR A 286 -2.36 -13.93 -33.77
N LEU A 287 -1.64 -13.29 -32.85
CA LEU A 287 -2.15 -12.83 -31.56
C LEU A 287 -2.94 -11.53 -31.75
N VAL A 288 -4.27 -11.64 -31.72
CA VAL A 288 -5.20 -10.54 -32.01
C VAL A 288 -5.39 -9.64 -30.81
N LYS A 289 -5.69 -10.24 -29.64
CA LYS A 289 -6.03 -9.54 -28.41
C LYS A 289 -5.57 -10.36 -27.20
N SER A 290 -5.14 -9.69 -26.14
CA SER A 290 -5.09 -10.28 -24.80
C SER A 290 -5.70 -9.33 -23.78
N GLY A 291 -6.29 -9.85 -22.72
CA GLY A 291 -6.83 -9.04 -21.61
C GLY A 291 -7.40 -9.89 -20.47
N LEU A 292 -7.68 -9.25 -19.35
CA LEU A 292 -8.42 -9.84 -18.23
C LEU A 292 -9.81 -10.27 -18.70
N VAL A 293 -10.32 -11.40 -18.19
CA VAL A 293 -11.64 -11.95 -18.59
C VAL A 293 -12.79 -11.02 -18.24
N ASP A 294 -12.69 -10.28 -17.15
CA ASP A 294 -13.70 -9.31 -16.71
C ASP A 294 -13.65 -7.97 -17.49
N GLY A 295 -12.62 -7.77 -18.32
CA GLY A 295 -12.40 -6.53 -19.07
C GLY A 295 -11.92 -5.35 -18.24
N ASN A 296 -11.63 -5.53 -16.95
CA ASN A 296 -11.13 -4.46 -16.09
C ASN A 296 -9.70 -4.05 -16.45
N ALA A 297 -9.33 -2.82 -16.06
CA ALA A 297 -7.93 -2.40 -16.09
C ALA A 297 -7.17 -3.01 -14.90
N PRO A 298 -5.85 -3.24 -15.00
CA PRO A 298 -5.06 -3.63 -13.84
C PRO A 298 -5.20 -2.61 -12.70
N LYS A 299 -5.32 -3.11 -11.46
CA LYS A 299 -5.29 -2.31 -10.21
C LYS A 299 -4.09 -1.36 -10.21
N ASN A 300 -4.33 -0.08 -9.97
CA ASN A 300 -3.25 0.91 -9.84
C ASN A 300 -2.53 0.73 -8.50
N LEU A 301 -1.20 0.74 -8.50
CA LEU A 301 -0.40 0.79 -7.27
C LEU A 301 -0.17 2.26 -6.87
N ASP A 302 -1.21 2.90 -6.34
CA ASP A 302 -1.18 4.33 -5.96
C ASP A 302 -0.58 4.56 -4.56
N LYS A 303 0.67 4.14 -4.39
CA LYS A 303 1.49 4.30 -3.18
C LYS A 303 2.88 4.78 -3.56
N VAL A 304 3.58 5.45 -2.66
CA VAL A 304 5.03 5.66 -2.78
C VAL A 304 5.74 4.47 -2.16
N LEU A 305 6.76 3.93 -2.83
CA LEU A 305 7.54 2.80 -2.34
C LEU A 305 8.85 3.27 -1.74
N ALA A 306 9.09 3.00 -0.46
CA ALA A 306 10.38 3.21 0.18
C ALA A 306 11.19 1.91 0.13
N VAL A 307 12.37 1.98 -0.50
CA VAL A 307 13.30 0.87 -0.66
C VAL A 307 14.59 1.18 0.12
N PRO A 308 15.02 0.35 1.09
CA PRO A 308 16.26 0.59 1.82
C PRO A 308 17.46 0.65 0.87
N SER A 309 18.31 1.66 1.02
CA SER A 309 19.33 2.00 0.02
C SER A 309 20.74 2.22 0.57
N TRP A 310 20.89 2.67 1.83
CA TRP A 310 22.21 2.96 2.40
C TRP A 310 22.22 2.93 3.95
N PRO A 311 23.30 2.51 4.63
CA PRO A 311 24.53 1.97 4.07
C PRO A 311 24.39 0.50 3.64
N GLN A 312 25.23 0.06 2.69
CA GLN A 312 25.26 -1.34 2.21
C GLN A 312 25.53 -2.37 3.32
N SER A 313 26.12 -1.95 4.44
CA SER A 313 26.37 -2.79 5.62
C SER A 313 25.16 -2.94 6.56
N HIS A 314 24.05 -2.24 6.31
CA HIS A 314 22.85 -2.33 7.15
C HIS A 314 22.03 -3.58 6.79
N PRO A 315 21.63 -4.42 7.77
CA PRO A 315 20.87 -5.66 7.50
C PRO A 315 19.67 -5.48 6.56
N THR A 316 18.83 -4.48 6.83
CA THR A 316 17.65 -4.14 6.01
C THR A 316 17.96 -3.74 4.56
N VAL A 317 19.14 -3.17 4.32
CA VAL A 317 19.64 -2.83 2.97
C VAL A 317 20.18 -4.08 2.26
N GLN A 318 20.74 -5.04 3.00
CA GLN A 318 21.15 -6.33 2.46
C GLN A 318 19.92 -7.18 2.07
N GLY A 319 18.89 -7.22 2.92
CA GLY A 319 17.60 -7.88 2.65
C GLY A 319 16.81 -7.33 1.46
N SER A 320 17.19 -6.17 0.91
CA SER A 320 16.59 -5.59 -0.32
C SER A 320 17.61 -5.42 -1.46
N SER A 321 18.79 -6.06 -1.35
CA SER A 321 19.89 -5.96 -2.31
C SER A 321 20.22 -7.33 -2.90
N TRP A 322 20.14 -7.44 -4.22
CA TRP A 322 20.47 -8.69 -4.93
C TRP A 322 21.97 -9.04 -4.82
N LYS A 323 22.83 -8.06 -4.56
CA LYS A 323 24.27 -8.28 -4.25
C LYS A 323 24.51 -9.08 -2.96
N HIS A 324 23.47 -9.25 -2.14
CA HIS A 324 23.49 -9.95 -0.85
C HIS A 324 22.39 -11.02 -0.79
N ASP A 325 21.96 -11.53 -1.96
CA ASP A 325 20.90 -12.54 -2.13
C ASP A 325 19.56 -12.19 -1.46
N CYS A 326 19.37 -10.91 -1.14
CA CYS A 326 18.23 -10.37 -0.40
C CYS A 326 17.98 -11.04 0.97
N ILE A 327 19.06 -11.37 1.68
CA ILE A 327 19.02 -11.91 3.05
C ILE A 327 19.20 -10.78 4.06
N ASP A 328 18.26 -10.63 5.00
CA ASP A 328 18.41 -9.81 6.20
C ASP A 328 18.73 -10.72 7.40
N PRO A 329 19.93 -10.62 8.02
CA PRO A 329 20.30 -11.45 9.17
C PRO A 329 19.52 -11.12 10.46
N THR A 330 18.56 -10.19 10.42
CA THR A 330 17.69 -9.86 11.57
C THR A 330 16.29 -10.47 11.51
N TRP A 331 15.93 -11.19 10.43
CA TRP A 331 14.66 -11.92 10.34
C TRP A 331 14.61 -13.10 11.31
N GLU A 332 13.42 -13.39 11.85
CA GLU A 332 13.19 -14.60 12.64
C GLU A 332 13.07 -15.85 11.75
N GLU A 333 13.37 -17.03 12.30
CA GLU A 333 13.34 -18.30 11.58
C GLU A 333 11.91 -18.58 11.04
N GLY A 334 11.73 -18.58 9.72
CA GLY A 334 10.43 -18.71 9.05
C GLY A 334 9.74 -17.39 8.64
N GLU A 335 10.31 -16.20 8.92
CA GLU A 335 9.80 -14.94 8.34
C GLU A 335 10.01 -14.85 6.82
N GLU A 336 10.96 -15.63 6.28
CA GLU A 336 11.34 -15.65 4.87
C GLU A 336 10.71 -16.77 4.04
N ASP A 337 9.73 -17.50 4.59
CA ASP A 337 9.04 -18.60 3.91
C ASP A 337 8.38 -18.11 2.60
N CYS A 338 9.07 -18.38 1.49
CA CYS A 338 8.61 -18.12 0.14
C CYS A 338 7.41 -19.01 -0.18
N ASP A 339 6.44 -18.49 -0.93
CA ASP A 339 5.07 -19.02 -0.93
C ASP A 339 4.92 -20.38 -1.69
N ASP A 340 5.98 -20.89 -2.36
CA ASP A 340 6.04 -22.16 -3.12
C ASP A 340 7.52 -22.69 -3.35
N ASP A 341 7.73 -24.02 -3.34
CA ASP A 341 9.03 -24.74 -3.26
C ASP A 341 9.80 -24.96 -4.60
N GLU A 342 9.27 -24.58 -5.77
CA GLU A 342 9.70 -25.20 -7.05
C GLU A 342 10.86 -24.53 -7.83
N ASP A 343 11.26 -23.29 -7.55
CA ASP A 343 12.46 -22.69 -8.17
C ASP A 343 13.06 -21.56 -7.29
N GLY A 344 14.26 -21.77 -6.74
CA GLY A 344 14.84 -20.91 -5.69
C GLY A 344 15.15 -19.46 -6.07
N ARG A 345 14.90 -19.05 -7.33
CA ARG A 345 15.03 -17.65 -7.79
C ARG A 345 13.79 -16.81 -7.58
N ASP A 346 12.59 -17.38 -7.67
CA ASP A 346 11.36 -16.64 -7.39
C ASP A 346 11.34 -16.25 -5.91
N CYS A 347 11.79 -17.17 -5.04
CA CYS A 347 12.03 -16.92 -3.62
C CYS A 347 13.05 -15.79 -3.34
N ILE A 348 14.09 -15.60 -4.16
CA ILE A 348 14.97 -14.43 -4.03
C ILE A 348 14.19 -13.15 -4.38
N MET A 349 13.41 -13.14 -5.47
CA MET A 349 12.62 -11.98 -5.88
C MET A 349 11.57 -11.55 -4.85
N GLU A 350 10.94 -12.51 -4.16
CA GLU A 350 10.01 -12.26 -3.06
C GLU A 350 10.72 -11.67 -1.84
N ARG A 351 11.83 -12.29 -1.40
CA ARG A 351 12.62 -11.79 -0.26
C ARG A 351 13.17 -10.39 -0.50
N CYS A 352 13.62 -10.07 -1.71
CA CYS A 352 14.01 -8.71 -2.09
C CYS A 352 12.88 -7.67 -1.91
N ALA A 353 11.61 -8.09 -2.02
CA ALA A 353 10.45 -7.23 -1.81
C ALA A 353 10.07 -7.10 -0.32
N TYR A 354 10.50 -8.03 0.54
CA TYR A 354 10.08 -8.13 1.94
C TYR A 354 10.43 -6.88 2.77
N ASN A 355 11.55 -6.22 2.48
CA ASN A 355 11.98 -4.99 3.17
C ASN A 355 11.52 -3.69 2.49
N ILE A 356 10.81 -3.76 1.37
CA ILE A 356 10.18 -2.60 0.70
C ILE A 356 8.91 -2.20 1.46
N ARG A 357 8.62 -0.90 1.53
CA ARG A 357 7.45 -0.37 2.26
C ARG A 357 6.56 0.47 1.36
N ALA A 358 5.25 0.29 1.47
CA ALA A 358 4.23 1.08 0.80
C ALA A 358 3.77 2.24 1.71
N ILE A 359 3.81 3.45 1.18
CA ILE A 359 3.52 4.70 1.89
C ILE A 359 2.38 5.42 1.18
N GLU A 360 1.43 5.96 1.93
CA GLU A 360 0.40 6.83 1.37
C GLU A 360 1.03 8.07 0.71
N PRO A 361 0.59 8.46 -0.51
CA PRO A 361 1.15 9.63 -1.21
C PRO A 361 1.05 10.95 -0.43
N ASP A 362 0.09 11.08 0.51
CA ASP A 362 -0.07 12.28 1.32
C ASP A 362 0.94 12.39 2.48
N ALA A 363 1.56 11.28 2.91
CA ALA A 363 2.59 11.26 3.95
C ALA A 363 3.98 11.70 3.44
N VAL A 364 4.18 11.69 2.11
CA VAL A 364 5.43 12.03 1.44
C VAL A 364 5.37 13.44 0.85
N ASP A 365 6.44 14.21 1.00
CA ASP A 365 6.65 15.43 0.20
C ASP A 365 7.69 15.17 -0.90
N THR A 366 7.20 15.12 -2.14
CA THR A 366 8.05 14.95 -3.34
C THR A 366 8.87 16.19 -3.70
N THR A 367 8.60 17.34 -3.08
CA THR A 367 9.33 18.60 -3.31
C THR A 367 10.42 18.86 -2.27
N GLY A 368 10.35 18.21 -1.11
CA GLY A 368 11.23 18.43 0.04
C GLY A 368 11.13 19.83 0.67
N VAL A 369 10.06 20.59 0.41
CA VAL A 369 9.83 21.97 0.91
C VAL A 369 8.93 21.98 2.15
N LEU A 370 8.06 20.98 2.31
CA LEU A 370 7.10 20.89 3.40
C LEU A 370 7.73 20.27 4.66
N CYS A 371 7.52 20.95 5.78
CA CYS A 371 7.86 20.43 7.10
C CYS A 371 7.01 19.21 7.49
N ASP A 372 7.58 18.36 8.34
CA ASP A 372 6.86 17.29 9.04
C ASP A 372 6.19 16.27 8.10
N LYS A 373 6.91 15.95 7.01
CA LYS A 373 6.62 14.96 5.97
C LYS A 373 7.86 14.11 5.67
N ILE A 374 7.64 12.91 5.13
CA ILE A 374 8.71 12.02 4.65
C ILE A 374 9.32 12.63 3.37
N GLY A 375 10.65 12.71 3.28
CA GLY A 375 11.35 13.30 2.14
C GLY A 375 11.68 14.80 2.26
N ILE A 376 11.57 15.38 3.46
CA ILE A 376 11.98 16.77 3.69
C ILE A 376 13.45 17.02 3.28
N SER A 377 13.70 18.11 2.56
CA SER A 377 15.05 18.52 2.19
C SER A 377 15.77 19.26 3.33
N MET A 378 17.10 19.16 3.33
CA MET A 378 17.94 19.95 4.22
C MET A 378 17.82 21.47 3.99
N GLY A 379 17.39 21.92 2.80
CA GLY A 379 17.06 23.33 2.56
C GLY A 379 15.83 23.81 3.35
N ALA A 380 14.80 22.96 3.46
CA ALA A 380 13.58 23.27 4.21
C ALA A 380 13.77 23.20 5.73
N TRP A 381 14.48 22.17 6.22
CA TRP A 381 14.85 22.08 7.63
C TRP A 381 15.78 23.24 8.04
N ALA A 382 16.88 23.46 7.33
CA ALA A 382 17.91 24.44 7.68
C ALA A 382 17.58 25.89 7.25
N ASN A 383 16.29 26.24 7.17
CA ASN A 383 15.85 27.62 6.96
C ASN A 383 15.98 28.38 8.28
N GLU A 384 17.10 29.10 8.46
CA GLU A 384 17.46 29.79 9.71
C GLU A 384 16.35 30.71 10.23
N ALA A 385 15.69 31.48 9.34
CA ALA A 385 14.66 32.43 9.72
C ALA A 385 13.45 31.75 10.37
N ARG A 386 13.12 30.53 9.95
CA ARG A 386 12.11 29.68 10.60
C ARG A 386 12.70 28.97 11.82
N LEU A 387 13.74 28.18 11.61
CA LEU A 387 14.30 27.24 12.59
C LEU A 387 14.76 27.93 13.88
N CYS A 388 15.40 29.09 13.77
CA CYS A 388 15.88 29.85 14.92
C CYS A 388 14.78 30.56 15.72
N ASN A 389 13.52 30.44 15.29
CA ASN A 389 12.34 31.06 15.90
C ASN A 389 11.21 30.05 16.18
N THR A 390 11.46 28.74 15.99
CA THR A 390 10.54 27.64 16.35
C THR A 390 11.14 26.74 17.43
N ALA A 391 10.33 25.90 18.08
CA ALA A 391 10.82 24.98 19.11
C ALA A 391 11.81 23.93 18.54
N PRO A 392 12.66 23.30 19.38
CA PRO A 392 13.41 22.10 19.00
C PRO A 392 12.49 20.98 18.46
N GLY A 393 13.00 20.17 17.53
CA GLY A 393 12.24 19.05 16.94
C GLY A 393 11.13 19.46 15.96
N THR A 394 11.03 20.74 15.60
CA THR A 394 10.09 21.21 14.57
C THR A 394 10.62 20.97 13.16
N CYS A 395 9.72 20.65 12.23
CA CYS A 395 10.02 20.37 10.83
C CYS A 395 10.70 19.00 10.57
N ILE A 396 10.77 18.12 11.57
CA ILE A 396 11.30 16.75 11.44
C ILE A 396 10.37 15.68 12.04
N GLN A 397 9.08 15.99 12.19
CA GLN A 397 8.07 15.05 12.70
C GLN A 397 7.52 14.17 11.56
N ASN A 398 6.77 13.13 11.90
CA ASN A 398 6.11 12.22 10.95
C ASN A 398 7.06 11.61 9.90
N GLN A 399 8.29 11.26 10.32
CA GLN A 399 9.28 10.66 9.42
C GLN A 399 8.97 9.18 9.15
N LEU A 400 9.76 8.55 8.29
CA LEU A 400 9.45 7.21 7.77
C LEU A 400 9.27 6.18 8.89
N GLY A 401 10.16 6.13 9.88
CA GLY A 401 10.06 5.19 10.98
C GLY A 401 8.81 5.38 11.84
N TRP A 402 8.35 6.62 12.05
CA TRP A 402 7.07 6.91 12.72
C TRP A 402 5.91 6.33 11.93
N TYR A 403 5.89 6.56 10.61
CA TYR A 403 4.89 6.00 9.72
C TYR A 403 4.89 4.47 9.75
N LEU A 404 6.07 3.84 9.72
CA LEU A 404 6.21 2.37 9.79
C LEU A 404 5.76 1.82 11.16
N LYS A 405 6.02 2.53 12.25
CA LYS A 405 5.59 2.16 13.60
C LYS A 405 4.08 2.25 13.78
N GLU A 406 3.46 3.30 13.23
CA GLU A 406 2.00 3.52 13.29
C GLU A 406 1.23 2.56 12.37
N LYS A 407 1.78 2.24 11.19
CA LYS A 407 1.13 1.37 10.19
C LYS A 407 1.45 -0.11 10.35
N GLY A 408 2.59 -0.47 10.94
CA GLY A 408 3.03 -1.84 11.14
C GLY A 408 3.00 -2.66 9.84
N SER A 409 2.31 -3.80 9.87
CA SER A 409 2.16 -4.70 8.71
C SER A 409 1.46 -4.05 7.51
N SER A 410 0.59 -3.06 7.71
CA SER A 410 -0.12 -2.37 6.60
C SER A 410 0.80 -1.48 5.74
N ALA A 411 2.04 -1.26 6.16
CA ALA A 411 3.08 -0.62 5.35
C ALA A 411 3.95 -1.62 4.56
N LYS A 412 3.71 -2.94 4.64
CA LYS A 412 4.32 -3.90 3.70
C LYS A 412 3.73 -3.69 2.29
N LEU A 413 4.42 -4.14 1.24
CA LEU A 413 3.86 -4.16 -0.11
C LEU A 413 2.58 -5.01 -0.14
N PRO A 414 1.46 -4.53 -0.70
CA PRO A 414 0.21 -5.27 -0.71
C PRO A 414 0.31 -6.50 -1.62
N ARG A 415 -0.29 -7.63 -1.21
CA ARG A 415 -0.57 -8.75 -2.13
C ARG A 415 -1.71 -8.33 -3.05
N ILE A 416 -1.43 -8.06 -4.33
CA ILE A 416 -2.46 -7.86 -5.36
C ILE A 416 -2.58 -9.12 -6.22
N TYR A 417 -3.79 -9.42 -6.69
CA TYR A 417 -4.12 -10.65 -7.44
C TYR A 417 -3.80 -11.97 -6.72
N GLY A 418 -3.57 -11.93 -5.41
CA GLY A 418 -3.16 -13.12 -4.64
C GLY A 418 -1.72 -13.52 -4.85
N SER A 419 -0.94 -12.69 -5.55
CA SER A 419 0.50 -12.82 -5.66
C SER A 419 1.17 -12.01 -4.55
N THR A 420 2.16 -12.64 -3.96
CA THR A 420 3.33 -11.99 -3.36
C THR A 420 3.93 -10.95 -4.32
N PRO A 421 4.44 -9.81 -3.81
CA PRO A 421 5.20 -8.86 -4.61
C PRO A 421 6.59 -9.41 -4.93
N LEU A 422 7.06 -9.15 -6.15
CA LEU A 422 8.38 -9.58 -6.66
C LEU A 422 9.21 -8.35 -7.01
N VAL A 423 10.53 -8.39 -6.81
CA VAL A 423 11.44 -7.40 -7.42
C VAL A 423 11.82 -7.85 -8.83
N ALA A 424 11.38 -7.12 -9.84
CA ALA A 424 11.68 -7.40 -11.25
C ALA A 424 12.67 -6.38 -11.84
N ARG A 425 13.53 -6.83 -12.75
CA ARG A 425 14.60 -6.03 -13.35
C ARG A 425 14.64 -6.17 -14.86
N LYS A 426 14.89 -5.06 -15.55
CA LYS A 426 15.05 -5.03 -17.00
C LYS A 426 16.25 -4.18 -17.39
N LEU A 427 17.24 -4.82 -18.02
CA LEU A 427 18.41 -4.14 -18.56
C LEU A 427 18.03 -3.30 -19.80
N ILE A 428 18.54 -2.07 -19.88
CA ILE A 428 18.24 -1.13 -20.97
C ILE A 428 19.30 -1.26 -22.08
N LYS A 429 20.59 -1.28 -21.68
CA LYS A 429 21.81 -1.61 -22.43
C LYS A 429 23.00 -1.45 -21.47
N ARG A 430 24.15 -2.09 -21.74
CA ARG A 430 25.42 -1.77 -21.06
C ARG A 430 26.09 -0.61 -21.80
N GLU A 431 26.01 0.60 -21.24
CA GLU A 431 27.02 1.64 -21.50
C GLU A 431 28.10 1.61 -20.39
N ASP A 432 29.26 2.21 -20.67
CA ASP A 432 30.54 1.79 -20.10
C ASP A 432 30.68 1.91 -18.57
N GLY A 433 30.86 0.76 -17.90
CA GLY A 433 31.74 0.58 -16.74
C GLY A 433 31.37 1.24 -15.40
N VAL A 434 30.53 2.26 -15.36
CA VAL A 434 30.19 3.00 -14.13
C VAL A 434 29.18 2.22 -13.29
N LYS A 435 29.68 1.34 -12.41
CA LYS A 435 28.86 0.66 -11.40
C LYS A 435 28.29 1.68 -10.42
N SER A 436 26.97 1.72 -10.27
CA SER A 436 26.32 2.53 -9.23
C SER A 436 26.61 1.98 -7.82
N GLU A 437 26.85 2.88 -6.87
CA GLU A 437 26.94 2.55 -5.44
C GLU A 437 25.60 2.03 -4.90
N ASN A 438 24.48 2.60 -5.38
CA ASN A 438 23.13 2.11 -5.09
C ASN A 438 22.58 1.36 -6.30
N GLU A 439 22.30 0.06 -6.13
CA GLU A 439 21.75 -0.82 -7.16
C GLU A 439 20.37 -0.37 -7.65
N TRP A 440 19.58 0.26 -6.77
CA TRP A 440 18.26 0.79 -7.08
C TRP A 440 18.29 2.10 -7.90
N LEU A 441 19.47 2.69 -8.08
CA LEU A 441 19.72 3.89 -8.89
C LEU A 441 20.64 3.60 -10.10
N ASP A 442 20.88 2.33 -10.44
CA ASP A 442 21.65 1.97 -11.62
C ASP A 442 20.88 2.35 -12.90
N ARG A 443 21.42 3.29 -13.66
CA ARG A 443 20.79 3.82 -14.89
C ARG A 443 20.69 2.80 -16.02
N ASN A 444 21.41 1.69 -15.93
CA ASN A 444 21.35 0.60 -16.90
C ASN A 444 20.18 -0.36 -16.63
N VAL A 445 19.49 -0.25 -15.47
CA VAL A 445 18.45 -1.18 -15.00
C VAL A 445 17.16 -0.42 -14.70
N ILE A 446 16.06 -0.81 -15.34
CA ILE A 446 14.71 -0.46 -14.86
C ILE A 446 14.37 -1.42 -13.72
N GLN A 447 14.34 -0.89 -12.51
CA GLN A 447 13.76 -1.57 -11.34
C GLN A 447 12.23 -1.51 -11.44
N SER A 448 11.54 -2.60 -11.12
CA SER A 448 10.08 -2.71 -11.17
C SER A 448 9.58 -3.56 -10.00
N ILE A 449 8.37 -3.32 -9.52
CA ILE A 449 7.65 -4.33 -8.71
C ILE A 449 6.81 -5.19 -9.64
N GLY A 450 7.01 -6.50 -9.56
CA GLY A 450 6.28 -7.51 -10.29
C GLY A 450 5.19 -8.16 -9.44
N TYR A 451 4.13 -8.64 -10.09
CA TYR A 451 3.12 -9.52 -9.50
C TYR A 451 2.72 -10.58 -10.53
N ALA A 452 2.60 -11.83 -10.10
CA ALA A 452 1.92 -12.85 -10.87
C ALA A 452 0.41 -12.54 -10.91
N LEU A 453 -0.21 -12.74 -12.05
CA LEU A 453 -1.65 -12.58 -12.21
C LEU A 453 -2.32 -13.95 -12.05
N ASN A 454 -2.90 -14.19 -10.86
CA ASN A 454 -3.66 -15.42 -10.60
C ASN A 454 -5.14 -15.31 -11.03
N GLU A 455 -5.58 -14.13 -11.47
CA GLU A 455 -6.91 -13.94 -12.07
C GLU A 455 -6.93 -14.43 -13.52
N PRO A 456 -8.05 -15.00 -14.01
CA PRO A 456 -8.13 -15.53 -15.35
C PRO A 456 -8.03 -14.41 -16.40
N ASP A 457 -7.09 -14.57 -17.32
CA ASP A 457 -6.93 -13.71 -18.49
C ASP A 457 -6.85 -14.54 -19.77
N ILE A 458 -7.36 -13.99 -20.87
CA ILE A 458 -7.49 -14.68 -22.16
C ILE A 458 -6.65 -13.97 -23.22
N SER A 459 -6.00 -14.77 -24.06
CA SER A 459 -5.40 -14.36 -25.33
C SER A 459 -6.14 -15.01 -26.49
N ARG A 460 -6.63 -14.20 -27.43
CA ARG A 460 -7.24 -14.66 -28.67
C ARG A 460 -6.19 -14.79 -29.76
N VAL A 461 -6.08 -15.99 -30.33
CA VAL A 461 -5.28 -16.24 -31.52
C VAL A 461 -6.15 -16.58 -32.72
N GLU A 462 -5.83 -15.99 -33.86
CA GLU A 462 -6.38 -16.35 -35.17
C GLU A 462 -5.37 -17.22 -35.91
N ILE A 463 -5.84 -18.33 -36.48
CA ILE A 463 -5.05 -19.25 -37.30
C ILE A 463 -5.69 -19.34 -38.68
N TYR A 464 -4.87 -19.18 -39.73
CA TYR A 464 -5.23 -19.42 -41.12
C TYR A 464 -4.45 -20.63 -41.64
N THR A 465 -5.15 -21.57 -42.26
CA THR A 465 -4.56 -22.81 -42.79
C THR A 465 -5.42 -23.42 -43.90
N PHE A 466 -5.06 -24.58 -44.45
CA PHE A 466 -5.81 -25.28 -45.49
C PHE A 466 -7.27 -25.59 -45.09
N THR A 467 -8.09 -26.01 -46.05
CA THR A 467 -9.50 -26.36 -45.79
C THR A 467 -9.60 -27.61 -44.92
N ALA A 468 -10.10 -27.44 -43.69
CA ALA A 468 -9.90 -28.38 -42.60
C ALA A 468 -11.12 -28.50 -41.66
N THR A 469 -11.02 -29.49 -40.76
CA THR A 469 -11.84 -29.62 -39.55
C THR A 469 -10.94 -29.53 -38.33
N LEU A 470 -11.48 -29.02 -37.22
CA LEU A 470 -10.77 -28.86 -35.95
C LEU A 470 -11.35 -29.78 -34.88
N VAL A 471 -10.49 -30.41 -34.10
CA VAL A 471 -10.83 -31.19 -32.91
C VAL A 471 -9.88 -30.79 -31.79
N GLU A 472 -10.42 -30.44 -30.63
CA GLU A 472 -9.65 -30.26 -29.40
C GLU A 472 -9.47 -31.61 -28.69
N ILE A 473 -8.27 -31.86 -28.16
CA ILE A 473 -7.96 -33.04 -27.36
C ILE A 473 -7.95 -32.62 -25.89
N ILE A 474 -8.98 -33.06 -25.16
CA ILE A 474 -9.07 -32.88 -23.71
C ILE A 474 -8.72 -34.21 -23.04
N SER A 475 -7.67 -34.21 -22.19
CA SER A 475 -7.33 -35.35 -21.36
C SER A 475 -8.29 -35.45 -20.18
N ASP A 476 -9.13 -36.47 -20.16
CA ASP A 476 -10.11 -36.70 -19.09
C ASP A 476 -9.63 -37.82 -18.15
N VAL A 477 -9.40 -37.48 -16.88
CA VAL A 477 -8.65 -38.31 -15.92
C VAL A 477 -9.19 -38.11 -14.49
N THR A 478 -9.15 -39.17 -13.69
CA THR A 478 -9.52 -39.12 -12.28
C THR A 478 -8.45 -38.42 -11.42
N GLY A 479 -8.92 -37.55 -10.54
CA GLY A 479 -8.12 -36.86 -9.53
C GLY A 479 -8.94 -36.62 -8.26
N PHE A 480 -8.28 -36.14 -7.20
CA PHE A 480 -8.89 -35.90 -5.90
C PHE A 480 -8.20 -34.74 -5.16
N ILE A 481 -8.91 -34.11 -4.23
CA ILE A 481 -8.44 -33.06 -3.34
C ILE A 481 -7.71 -33.72 -2.16
N ILE A 482 -6.42 -33.40 -1.99
CA ILE A 482 -5.64 -33.84 -0.82
C ILE A 482 -5.98 -32.96 0.40
N ASN A 483 -6.08 -31.65 0.17
CA ASN A 483 -6.31 -30.67 1.23
C ASN A 483 -7.00 -29.42 0.66
N ALA A 484 -7.83 -28.78 1.46
CA ALA A 484 -8.38 -27.46 1.18
C ALA A 484 -8.35 -26.63 2.49
N SER A 485 -7.67 -25.50 2.47
CA SER A 485 -7.49 -24.62 3.63
C SER A 485 -7.62 -23.16 3.23
N ILE A 486 -7.97 -22.30 4.19
CA ILE A 486 -8.12 -20.86 3.99
C ILE A 486 -7.17 -20.11 4.89
N ALA A 487 -6.65 -18.97 4.45
CA ALA A 487 -5.78 -18.14 5.30
C ALA A 487 -6.56 -17.64 6.53
N GLU A 488 -5.95 -17.70 7.73
CA GLU A 488 -6.62 -17.39 9.01
C GLU A 488 -7.15 -15.94 9.11
N THR A 489 -6.69 -15.06 8.24
CA THR A 489 -6.87 -13.60 8.32
C THR A 489 -7.90 -13.02 7.36
N CYS A 490 -8.74 -13.82 6.68
CA CYS A 490 -9.74 -13.27 5.75
C CYS A 490 -10.68 -12.24 6.44
N MET A 491 -10.53 -10.98 6.04
CA MET A 491 -11.26 -9.83 6.58
C MET A 491 -12.39 -9.39 5.66
N ILE A 492 -13.58 -9.15 6.21
CA ILE A 492 -14.71 -8.61 5.45
C ILE A 492 -14.47 -7.13 5.16
N ALA A 493 -14.82 -6.65 3.96
CA ALA A 493 -14.65 -5.26 3.55
C ALA A 493 -13.20 -4.71 3.66
N SER A 494 -12.20 -5.60 3.61
CA SER A 494 -10.80 -5.24 3.36
C SER A 494 -10.55 -5.04 1.86
N GLU A 495 -9.50 -4.30 1.50
CA GLU A 495 -8.98 -4.26 0.12
C GLU A 495 -8.23 -5.57 -0.25
N GLU A 496 -7.90 -6.38 0.75
CA GLU A 496 -7.26 -7.69 0.60
C GLU A 496 -8.27 -8.77 0.18
N THR A 497 -8.05 -9.39 -0.98
CA THR A 497 -8.85 -10.53 -1.44
C THR A 497 -8.58 -11.77 -0.58
N CYS A 498 -9.63 -12.48 -0.17
CA CYS A 498 -9.50 -13.76 0.53
C CYS A 498 -9.18 -14.91 -0.44
N TYR A 499 -8.22 -15.76 -0.10
CA TYR A 499 -7.79 -16.90 -0.92
C TYR A 499 -7.99 -18.23 -0.20
N LEU A 500 -8.53 -19.19 -0.94
CA LEU A 500 -8.59 -20.59 -0.58
C LEU A 500 -7.47 -21.37 -1.26
N THR A 501 -6.64 -22.07 -0.49
CA THR A 501 -5.60 -22.95 -1.00
C THR A 501 -6.15 -24.37 -1.14
N VAL A 502 -6.12 -24.92 -2.36
CA VAL A 502 -6.59 -26.29 -2.67
C VAL A 502 -5.44 -27.08 -3.27
N VAL A 503 -5.07 -28.20 -2.63
CA VAL A 503 -4.04 -29.13 -3.12
C VAL A 503 -4.74 -30.30 -3.81
N THR A 504 -4.50 -30.49 -5.10
CA THR A 504 -5.17 -31.50 -5.93
C THR A 504 -4.15 -32.50 -6.47
N LYS A 505 -4.54 -33.78 -6.56
CA LYS A 505 -3.73 -34.86 -7.13
C LYS A 505 -4.35 -35.42 -8.40
N ASN A 506 -3.54 -35.54 -9.45
CA ASN A 506 -3.86 -36.35 -10.62
C ASN A 506 -3.53 -37.82 -10.31
N ALA A 507 -4.51 -38.73 -10.38
CA ALA A 507 -4.31 -40.15 -10.13
C ALA A 507 -3.99 -40.98 -11.40
N GLY A 508 -4.04 -40.35 -12.57
CA GLY A 508 -3.80 -40.99 -13.86
C GLY A 508 -2.35 -41.01 -14.34
N LYS A 509 -2.18 -41.56 -15.54
CA LYS A 509 -0.88 -41.82 -16.19
C LYS A 509 -0.49 -40.77 -17.24
N ILE A 510 -1.34 -39.76 -17.46
CA ILE A 510 -1.13 -38.65 -18.39
C ILE A 510 -1.43 -37.33 -17.65
N SER A 511 -0.90 -36.21 -18.17
CA SER A 511 -1.29 -34.88 -17.68
C SER A 511 -2.75 -34.60 -18.05
N ALA A 512 -3.48 -33.88 -17.19
CA ALA A 512 -4.88 -33.54 -17.40
C ALA A 512 -5.27 -32.20 -16.78
N PRO A 513 -6.17 -31.43 -17.42
CA PRO A 513 -6.87 -30.30 -16.80
C PRO A 513 -7.86 -30.78 -15.73
N TYR A 514 -8.01 -29.97 -14.69
CA TYR A 514 -9.00 -30.08 -13.63
C TYR A 514 -9.63 -28.70 -13.37
N HIS A 515 -10.89 -28.67 -12.94
CA HIS A 515 -11.61 -27.42 -12.69
C HIS A 515 -12.12 -27.39 -11.24
N HIS A 516 -11.78 -26.34 -10.49
CA HIS A 516 -12.31 -26.08 -9.16
C HIS A 516 -13.48 -25.09 -9.21
N ARG A 517 -14.51 -25.34 -8.39
CA ARG A 517 -15.57 -24.37 -8.11
C ARG A 517 -15.80 -24.31 -6.61
N VAL A 518 -15.90 -23.10 -6.04
CA VAL A 518 -16.16 -22.89 -4.62
C VAL A 518 -17.47 -22.14 -4.42
N LYS A 519 -18.30 -22.62 -3.51
CA LYS A 519 -19.53 -21.95 -3.04
C LYS A 519 -19.56 -21.98 -1.52
N CYS A 520 -19.75 -20.84 -0.89
CA CYS A 520 -19.78 -20.70 0.57
C CYS A 520 -21.17 -20.26 1.07
N PHE A 521 -21.59 -20.84 2.20
CA PHE A 521 -22.93 -20.73 2.77
C PHE A 521 -22.86 -20.37 4.26
N GLU A 522 -23.95 -19.80 4.82
CA GLU A 522 -24.07 -19.64 6.28
C GLU A 522 -24.26 -21.01 6.97
N GLU A 523 -23.64 -21.22 8.14
CA GLU A 523 -23.82 -22.45 8.95
C GLU A 523 -25.29 -22.82 9.18
N ASP A 524 -26.14 -21.83 9.40
CA ASP A 524 -27.57 -22.03 9.69
C ASP A 524 -28.46 -22.12 8.42
N LYS A 525 -27.92 -21.87 7.22
CA LYS A 525 -28.71 -21.72 5.98
C LYS A 525 -27.92 -22.13 4.72
N GLU A 526 -27.99 -23.41 4.36
CA GLU A 526 -27.35 -23.95 3.14
C GLU A 526 -27.94 -23.41 1.83
N ASP A 527 -29.10 -22.74 1.85
CA ASP A 527 -29.68 -22.08 0.68
C ASP A 527 -29.12 -20.67 0.41
N VAL A 528 -28.38 -20.07 1.35
CA VAL A 528 -27.88 -18.69 1.25
C VAL A 528 -26.41 -18.69 0.88
N VAL A 529 -26.11 -18.42 -0.39
CA VAL A 529 -24.74 -18.28 -0.90
C VAL A 529 -24.18 -16.93 -0.47
N VAL A 530 -23.13 -16.95 0.35
CA VAL A 530 -22.46 -15.75 0.92
C VAL A 530 -21.21 -15.40 0.13
N ALA A 531 -20.51 -16.39 -0.43
CA ALA A 531 -19.36 -16.17 -1.31
C ALA A 531 -19.27 -17.23 -2.41
N ILE A 532 -18.64 -16.87 -3.52
CA ILE A 532 -18.38 -17.75 -4.66
C ILE A 532 -16.95 -17.57 -5.16
N SER A 533 -16.40 -18.57 -5.85
CA SER A 533 -15.25 -18.38 -6.74
C SER A 533 -15.70 -18.41 -8.21
N LYS A 534 -14.92 -17.77 -9.08
CA LYS A 534 -14.93 -18.11 -10.51
C LYS A 534 -14.37 -19.53 -10.68
N GLU A 535 -14.72 -20.20 -11.78
CA GLU A 535 -14.14 -21.52 -12.11
C GLU A 535 -12.64 -21.38 -12.36
N GLN A 536 -11.82 -22.15 -11.65
CA GLN A 536 -10.37 -22.13 -11.77
C GLN A 536 -9.89 -23.44 -12.40
N ARG A 537 -9.28 -23.33 -13.58
CA ARG A 537 -8.65 -24.47 -14.27
C ARG A 537 -7.19 -24.60 -13.87
N VAL A 538 -6.76 -25.80 -13.50
CA VAL A 538 -5.36 -26.19 -13.25
C VAL A 538 -5.00 -27.43 -14.06
N ASP A 539 -3.83 -27.42 -14.70
CA ASP A 539 -3.34 -28.56 -15.48
C ASP A 539 -2.29 -29.32 -14.63
N ILE A 540 -2.54 -30.60 -14.34
CA ILE A 540 -1.72 -31.37 -13.38
C ILE A 540 -1.05 -32.56 -14.09
N ASN A 541 0.27 -32.65 -13.97
CA ASN A 541 1.08 -33.74 -14.51
C ASN A 541 0.67 -35.12 -13.97
N ALA A 542 0.97 -36.18 -14.73
CA ALA A 542 0.67 -37.57 -14.36
C ALA A 542 1.25 -37.95 -12.98
N ASN A 543 0.40 -38.46 -12.06
CA ASN A 543 0.75 -38.80 -10.67
C ASN A 543 1.36 -37.64 -9.85
N ALA A 544 1.25 -36.40 -10.31
CA ALA A 544 1.72 -35.20 -9.61
C ALA A 544 0.59 -34.56 -8.77
N THR A 545 1.00 -33.58 -7.97
CA THR A 545 0.12 -32.72 -7.18
C THR A 545 0.30 -31.27 -7.60
N ALA A 546 -0.75 -30.47 -7.52
CA ALA A 546 -0.68 -29.03 -7.76
C ALA A 546 -1.46 -28.27 -6.68
N THR A 547 -0.92 -27.13 -6.27
CA THR A 547 -1.56 -26.19 -5.34
C THR A 547 -2.26 -25.10 -6.14
N SER A 548 -3.50 -24.77 -5.79
CA SER A 548 -4.30 -23.72 -6.43
C SER A 548 -4.76 -22.71 -5.38
N LYS A 549 -4.37 -21.45 -5.53
CA LYS A 549 -4.81 -20.32 -4.70
C LYS A 549 -6.05 -19.69 -5.38
N ILE A 550 -7.24 -19.92 -4.81
CA ILE A 550 -8.55 -19.57 -5.39
C ILE A 550 -9.14 -18.32 -4.71
N PRO A 551 -9.35 -17.20 -5.42
CA PRO A 551 -9.98 -16.01 -4.84
C PRO A 551 -11.47 -16.24 -4.54
N LEU A 552 -11.92 -15.76 -3.38
CA LEU A 552 -13.35 -15.72 -3.00
C LEU A 552 -13.93 -14.32 -3.17
N GLU A 553 -15.08 -14.25 -3.85
CA GLU A 553 -15.90 -13.05 -4.02
C GLU A 553 -17.07 -13.11 -3.04
N PHE A 554 -17.10 -12.21 -2.04
CA PHE A 554 -18.17 -12.12 -1.05
C PHE A 554 -19.35 -11.32 -1.61
N LEU A 555 -20.51 -11.96 -1.66
CA LEU A 555 -21.75 -11.37 -2.16
C LEU A 555 -22.43 -10.50 -1.09
N HIS A 556 -22.20 -10.79 0.20
CA HIS A 556 -22.80 -10.08 1.34
C HIS A 556 -21.74 -9.72 2.38
N THR A 557 -21.66 -8.44 2.77
CA THR A 557 -20.62 -7.88 3.66
C THR A 557 -20.94 -7.97 5.15
N ASP A 558 -22.13 -8.44 5.51
CA ASP A 558 -22.68 -8.24 6.86
C ASP A 558 -22.56 -9.52 7.73
N VAL A 559 -21.95 -10.58 7.18
CA VAL A 559 -21.97 -11.92 7.76
C VAL A 559 -20.72 -12.19 8.61
N ILE A 560 -20.78 -11.82 9.89
CA ILE A 560 -19.74 -12.11 10.91
C ILE A 560 -19.86 -13.58 11.43
N LYS A 561 -20.72 -14.40 10.82
CA LYS A 561 -20.93 -15.80 11.21
C LYS A 561 -19.87 -16.74 10.63
N PRO A 562 -19.62 -17.91 11.26
CA PRO A 562 -18.94 -19.01 10.59
C PRO A 562 -19.65 -19.39 9.28
N LEU A 563 -18.85 -19.68 8.27
CA LEU A 563 -19.28 -20.06 6.93
C LEU A 563 -18.78 -21.47 6.60
N PHE A 564 -19.50 -22.18 5.73
CA PHE A 564 -19.04 -23.44 5.14
C PHE A 564 -18.88 -23.30 3.64
N CYS A 565 -17.71 -23.67 3.12
CA CYS A 565 -17.48 -23.70 1.69
C CYS A 565 -17.45 -25.14 1.18
N ASN A 566 -18.19 -25.40 0.11
CA ASN A 566 -18.08 -26.61 -0.68
C ASN A 566 -17.08 -26.33 -1.81
N VAL A 567 -16.04 -27.16 -1.89
CA VAL A 567 -14.96 -27.13 -2.88
C VAL A 567 -15.19 -28.31 -3.82
N GLU A 568 -15.76 -28.03 -4.99
CA GLU A 568 -16.09 -29.01 -6.03
C GLU A 568 -14.89 -29.16 -6.97
N LEU A 569 -14.41 -30.39 -7.19
CA LEU A 569 -13.39 -30.75 -8.18
C LEU A 569 -14.07 -31.44 -9.36
N TYR A 570 -13.82 -30.93 -10.57
CA TYR A 570 -14.26 -31.52 -11.83
C TYR A 570 -13.07 -31.96 -12.68
N SER A 571 -13.29 -32.98 -13.51
CA SER A 571 -12.32 -33.46 -14.51
C SER A 571 -12.22 -32.51 -15.72
N GLY A 572 -11.30 -32.81 -16.64
CA GLY A 572 -11.20 -32.12 -17.93
C GLY A 572 -12.48 -32.20 -18.77
N GLY A 573 -13.17 -33.35 -18.73
CA GLY A 573 -14.51 -33.52 -19.34
C GLY A 573 -15.64 -32.75 -18.63
N LYS A 574 -15.34 -32.08 -17.52
CA LYS A 574 -16.27 -31.38 -16.61
C LYS A 574 -17.25 -32.29 -15.87
N ASP A 575 -16.89 -33.56 -15.68
CA ASP A 575 -17.58 -34.46 -14.75
C ASP A 575 -17.13 -34.19 -13.31
N LEU A 576 -18.07 -34.24 -12.36
CA LEU A 576 -17.77 -34.02 -10.94
C LEU A 576 -17.02 -35.22 -10.37
N LEU A 577 -15.80 -35.00 -9.89
CA LEU A 577 -14.93 -36.03 -9.30
C LEU A 577 -15.08 -36.11 -7.79
N GLU A 578 -15.07 -34.96 -7.10
CA GLU A 578 -15.09 -34.88 -5.64
C GLU A 578 -15.69 -33.55 -5.16
N SER A 579 -16.20 -33.54 -3.92
CA SER A 579 -16.61 -32.31 -3.22
C SER A 579 -16.19 -32.38 -1.75
N VAL A 580 -15.38 -31.42 -1.30
CA VAL A 580 -14.92 -31.31 0.10
C VAL A 580 -15.60 -30.12 0.77
N ARG A 581 -16.06 -30.29 2.02
CA ARG A 581 -16.64 -29.21 2.83
C ARG A 581 -15.63 -28.74 3.88
N ILE A 582 -15.42 -27.43 3.93
CA ILE A 582 -14.51 -26.76 4.87
C ILE A 582 -15.25 -25.66 5.64
N SER A 583 -14.76 -25.31 6.82
CA SER A 583 -15.29 -24.20 7.63
C SER A 583 -14.36 -22.99 7.57
N MET A 584 -14.92 -21.79 7.37
CA MET A 584 -14.25 -20.50 7.39
C MET A 584 -14.81 -19.64 8.53
N LYS A 585 -13.94 -18.83 9.15
CA LYS A 585 -14.34 -17.71 10.03
C LYS A 585 -13.90 -16.41 9.38
N LEU A 586 -14.77 -15.42 9.39
CA LEU A 586 -14.49 -14.09 8.87
C LEU A 586 -14.17 -13.12 10.00
N ASN A 587 -13.12 -12.32 9.81
CA ASN A 587 -12.76 -11.27 10.74
C ASN A 587 -13.40 -9.94 10.30
N ALA A 588 -14.10 -9.27 11.21
CA ALA A 588 -14.55 -7.89 10.97
C ALA A 588 -13.35 -6.93 11.12
N PRO A 589 -13.23 -5.90 10.25
CA PRO A 589 -12.17 -4.91 10.38
C PRO A 589 -12.37 -4.17 11.70
N LYS A 590 -11.33 -4.15 12.54
CA LYS A 590 -11.34 -3.33 13.76
C LYS A 590 -11.48 -1.87 13.34
N PRO A 591 -12.45 -1.10 13.86
CA PRO A 591 -12.60 0.30 13.49
C PRO A 591 -11.33 1.06 13.89
N THR A 592 -10.54 1.46 12.88
CA THR A 592 -9.40 2.35 13.06
C THR A 592 -9.94 3.70 13.50
N ILE A 593 -9.73 4.03 14.77
CA ILE A 593 -10.03 5.36 15.30
C ILE A 593 -9.22 6.36 14.46
N GLY A 594 -9.92 7.31 13.84
CA GLY A 594 -9.35 8.21 12.85
C GLY A 594 -8.08 8.91 13.34
N MET A 595 -7.09 9.02 12.45
CA MET A 595 -5.75 9.52 12.72
C MET A 595 -5.79 10.80 13.57
N ASN A 596 -5.25 10.72 14.79
CA ASN A 596 -5.16 11.86 15.66
C ASN A 596 -3.99 12.71 15.18
N SER A 597 -4.25 13.79 14.44
CA SER A 597 -3.25 14.72 13.85
C SER A 597 -2.45 15.54 14.88
N ARG A 598 -2.32 14.99 16.08
CA ARG A 598 -1.64 15.50 17.27
C ARG A 598 -0.85 14.38 17.98
N SER A 599 -0.69 13.20 17.38
CA SER A 599 0.18 12.14 17.90
C SER A 599 1.63 12.63 17.90
N PHE A 600 2.10 13.05 19.06
CA PHE A 600 3.46 13.54 19.24
C PHE A 600 4.47 12.40 19.07
N ASP A 601 5.38 12.53 18.10
CA ASP A 601 6.42 11.53 17.87
C ASP A 601 7.49 11.61 18.97
N SER A 602 7.34 10.76 19.99
CA SER A 602 8.24 10.68 21.13
C SER A 602 9.68 10.32 20.78
N GLU A 603 9.96 9.77 19.59
CA GLU A 603 11.32 9.39 19.17
C GLU A 603 12.09 10.54 18.51
N THR A 604 11.40 11.61 18.10
CA THR A 604 12.02 12.86 17.61
C THR A 604 12.37 13.86 18.72
N ASN A 605 12.11 13.51 19.99
CA ASN A 605 12.39 14.36 21.15
C ASN A 605 13.87 14.78 21.20
N THR A 606 14.09 16.10 21.22
CA THR A 606 15.42 16.70 21.40
C THR A 606 15.94 16.45 22.81
N GLU A 607 17.06 15.74 22.93
CA GLU A 607 17.82 15.73 24.18
C GLU A 607 18.55 17.08 24.34
N SER A 608 18.16 17.87 25.33
CA SER A 608 18.83 19.13 25.66
C SER A 608 20.10 18.88 26.49
N ASP A 609 21.11 18.29 25.87
CA ASP A 609 22.36 17.94 26.55
C ASP A 609 23.19 19.19 26.88
N ARG A 610 23.17 19.59 28.16
CA ARG A 610 24.17 20.53 28.71
C ARG A 610 25.52 19.80 28.82
N ILE A 611 26.26 19.74 27.72
CA ILE A 611 27.63 19.23 27.70
C ILE A 611 28.50 20.14 28.57
N GLY A 612 28.66 19.75 29.84
CA GLY A 612 29.53 20.44 30.77
C GLY A 612 30.98 20.34 30.30
N SER A 613 31.60 21.47 29.99
CA SER A 613 33.05 21.54 29.81
C SER A 613 33.75 20.93 31.03
N LYS A 614 34.72 20.05 30.81
CA LYS A 614 35.55 19.46 31.87
C LYS A 614 36.42 20.56 32.51
N GLY A 615 35.86 21.25 33.50
CA GLY A 615 36.53 22.36 34.18
C GLY A 615 35.69 22.98 35.30
N GLY A 616 35.73 22.39 36.50
CA GLY A 616 35.30 23.04 37.74
C GLY A 616 33.88 22.73 38.24
N VAL A 617 33.81 22.08 39.40
CA VAL A 617 32.75 22.12 40.42
C VAL A 617 31.29 22.08 39.93
N SER A 618 30.67 20.90 40.06
CA SER A 618 29.21 20.73 39.88
C SER A 618 28.42 21.52 40.93
N LEU A 619 27.80 22.64 40.51
CA LEU A 619 26.78 23.35 41.27
C LEU A 619 25.39 22.87 40.81
N LYS A 620 24.77 22.00 41.61
CA LYS A 620 23.39 21.55 41.39
C LYS A 620 22.43 22.74 41.50
N SER A 621 21.69 23.01 40.42
CA SER A 621 20.56 23.93 40.40
C SER A 621 19.37 23.36 41.20
N GLY A 622 19.40 23.49 42.53
CA GLY A 622 18.26 23.22 43.41
C GLY A 622 17.25 24.36 43.38
N GLY A 623 15.97 24.04 43.53
CA GLY A 623 14.86 25.01 43.56
C GLY A 623 15.01 26.09 44.65
N GLY A 624 14.43 27.26 44.41
CA GLY A 624 14.69 28.49 45.17
C GLY A 624 14.13 28.54 46.60
N THR A 625 14.75 27.83 47.54
CA THR A 625 14.56 28.00 48.99
C THR A 625 15.92 28.22 49.69
N CYS A 626 16.10 29.40 50.31
CA CYS A 626 17.35 29.73 51.00
C CYS A 626 17.41 29.04 52.38
N ASN A 627 17.86 27.78 52.43
CA ASN A 627 18.06 27.01 53.66
C ASN A 627 19.40 27.32 54.36
N CYS A 628 19.72 28.61 54.56
CA CYS A 628 20.85 29.01 55.42
C CYS A 628 20.35 29.24 56.85
N THR A 629 20.89 28.49 57.82
CA THR A 629 20.68 28.78 59.24
C THR A 629 21.35 30.12 59.61
N GLY A 630 20.67 30.92 60.43
CA GLY A 630 20.84 32.38 60.52
C GLY A 630 22.18 32.97 61.00
N PHE A 631 23.24 32.16 61.13
CA PHE A 631 24.58 32.60 61.56
C PHE A 631 25.71 32.21 60.58
N ALA A 632 25.42 31.49 59.50
CA ALA A 632 26.42 31.12 58.50
C ALA A 632 26.63 32.23 57.45
N VAL A 633 27.42 33.25 57.78
CA VAL A 633 27.74 34.39 56.88
C VAL A 633 28.23 33.92 55.50
N LEU A 634 29.05 32.87 55.45
CA LEU A 634 29.53 32.26 54.20
C LEU A 634 28.42 31.59 53.36
N CYS A 635 27.36 31.05 53.99
CA CYS A 635 26.20 30.49 53.29
C CYS A 635 25.41 31.58 52.56
N PHE A 636 25.31 32.77 53.18
CA PHE A 636 24.63 33.94 52.60
C PHE A 636 25.37 34.48 51.37
N PHE A 637 26.71 34.57 51.40
CA PHE A 637 27.49 35.02 50.23
C PHE A 637 27.44 34.02 49.06
N ASN A 638 27.54 32.70 49.32
CA ASN A 638 27.44 31.70 48.25
C ASN A 638 26.04 31.60 47.62
N ASN A 639 24.97 31.95 48.35
CA ASN A 639 23.59 31.94 47.86
C ASN A 639 23.00 33.35 47.67
N PHE A 640 23.85 34.36 47.48
CA PHE A 640 23.45 35.77 47.54
C PHE A 640 22.30 36.12 46.58
N SER A 641 22.33 35.63 45.34
CA SER A 641 21.26 35.91 44.36
C SER A 641 19.91 35.30 44.76
N GLY A 642 19.89 34.07 45.29
CA GLY A 642 18.67 33.40 45.75
C GLY A 642 18.12 34.00 47.04
N CYS A 643 19.00 34.28 48.02
CA CYS A 643 18.59 34.82 49.31
C CYS A 643 18.17 36.30 49.22
N MET A 644 18.84 37.13 48.41
CA MET A 644 18.42 38.51 48.15
C MET A 644 17.08 38.56 47.41
N ARG A 645 16.83 37.67 46.42
CA ARG A 645 15.54 37.62 45.71
C ARG A 645 14.38 37.26 46.65
N HIS A 646 14.61 36.39 47.64
CA HIS A 646 13.63 36.12 48.70
C HIS A 646 13.41 37.34 49.62
N PHE A 647 14.48 38.03 50.02
CA PHE A 647 14.40 39.22 50.88
C PHE A 647 13.65 40.38 50.19
N PHE A 648 13.97 40.66 48.91
CA PHE A 648 13.29 41.68 48.12
C PHE A 648 11.82 41.39 47.88
N ASN A 649 11.43 40.14 47.56
CA ASN A 649 10.00 39.80 47.44
C ASN A 649 9.24 40.05 48.74
N LYS A 650 9.83 39.75 49.89
CA LYS A 650 9.20 39.97 51.20
C LYS A 650 9.02 41.48 51.48
N PHE A 651 10.02 42.30 51.18
CA PHE A 651 9.90 43.76 51.30
C PHE A 651 8.94 44.39 50.28
N TYR A 652 8.92 43.90 49.04
CA TYR A 652 8.05 44.40 47.97
C TYR A 652 6.57 44.19 48.29
N ILE A 653 6.21 43.02 48.86
CA ILE A 653 4.83 42.74 49.32
C ILE A 653 4.43 43.73 50.42
N TRP A 654 5.27 43.95 51.44
CA TRP A 654 4.98 44.94 52.50
C TRP A 654 4.88 46.37 51.96
N PHE A 655 5.74 46.75 51.01
CA PHE A 655 5.71 48.06 50.36
C PHE A 655 4.42 48.28 49.56
N ILE A 656 3.96 47.29 48.79
CA ILE A 656 2.67 47.34 48.10
C ILE A 656 1.50 47.42 49.10
N VAL A 657 1.51 46.64 50.17
CA VAL A 657 0.44 46.69 51.19
C VAL A 657 0.34 48.09 51.81
N VAL A 658 1.48 48.72 52.15
CA VAL A 658 1.50 50.11 52.65
C VAL A 658 0.95 51.09 51.61
N ILE A 659 1.36 51.01 50.35
CA ILE A 659 0.84 51.87 49.27
C ILE A 659 -0.67 51.67 49.08
N VAL A 660 -1.17 50.43 49.06
CA VAL A 660 -2.60 50.13 48.90
C VAL A 660 -3.41 50.72 50.06
N VAL A 661 -2.95 50.58 51.30
CA VAL A 661 -3.60 51.21 52.47
C VAL A 661 -3.61 52.74 52.34
N LEU A 662 -2.49 53.34 51.92
CA LEU A 662 -2.39 54.80 51.72
C LEU A 662 -3.35 55.30 50.62
N VAL A 663 -3.44 54.58 49.50
CA VAL A 663 -4.37 54.87 48.40
C VAL A 663 -5.83 54.72 48.83
N VAL A 664 -6.17 53.71 49.64
CA VAL A 664 -7.53 53.55 50.20
C VAL A 664 -7.88 54.70 51.16
N ILE A 665 -6.93 55.17 51.98
CA ILE A 665 -7.13 56.33 52.86
C ILE A 665 -7.34 57.63 52.05
N ILE A 666 -6.59 57.81 50.96
CA ILE A 666 -6.73 58.98 50.07
C ILE A 666 -8.05 58.94 49.29
N LEU A 667 -8.53 57.76 48.87
CA LEU A 667 -9.77 57.60 48.11
C LEU A 667 -11.04 57.53 48.98
N LEU A 668 -10.92 57.31 50.29
CA LEU A 668 -12.04 57.22 51.25
C LEU A 668 -13.04 58.40 51.16
N PRO A 669 -12.63 59.69 51.05
CA PRO A 669 -13.53 60.82 50.89
C PRO A 669 -14.39 60.77 49.61
N VAL A 670 -13.91 60.10 48.56
CA VAL A 670 -14.59 59.93 47.26
C VAL A 670 -15.44 58.65 47.24
N LEU A 671 -14.98 57.59 47.92
CA LEU A 671 -15.70 56.31 48.02
C LEU A 671 -16.96 56.40 48.88
N ILE A 672 -16.96 57.15 49.98
CA ILE A 672 -18.13 57.30 50.88
C ILE A 672 -19.39 57.80 50.15
N PRO A 673 -19.37 58.90 49.36
CA PRO A 673 -20.55 59.34 48.63
C PRO A 673 -20.96 58.39 47.50
N LEU A 674 -20.00 57.74 46.81
CA LEU A 674 -20.29 56.73 45.78
C LEU A 674 -20.99 55.49 46.35
N LEU A 675 -20.55 55.00 47.52
CA LEU A 675 -21.20 53.90 48.23
C LEU A 675 -22.64 54.25 48.65
N ARG A 676 -22.90 55.49 49.10
CA ARG A 676 -24.26 55.96 49.39
C ARG A 676 -25.16 55.97 48.16
N LEU A 677 -24.64 56.37 47.00
CA LEU A 677 -25.37 56.34 45.71
C LEU A 677 -25.69 54.91 45.24
N LEU A 678 -24.74 53.98 45.38
CA LEU A 678 -24.93 52.57 45.00
C LEU A 678 -25.93 51.86 45.93
N PHE A 679 -25.79 51.99 47.25
CA PHE A 679 -26.72 51.36 48.19
C PHE A 679 -28.11 52.00 48.21
N GLY A 680 -28.24 53.30 47.90
CA GLY A 680 -29.54 53.95 47.72
C GLY A 680 -30.39 53.28 46.63
N ARG A 681 -29.81 53.05 45.43
CA ARG A 681 -30.51 52.39 44.31
C ARG A 681 -30.88 50.93 44.60
N ILE A 682 -30.12 50.23 45.44
CA ILE A 682 -30.44 48.85 45.84
C ILE A 682 -31.61 48.83 46.83
N GLY A 683 -31.68 49.81 47.75
CA GLY A 683 -32.78 49.94 48.72
C GLY A 683 -34.15 50.12 48.08
N ASP A 684 -34.25 50.97 47.04
CA ASP A 684 -35.51 51.23 46.36
C ASP A 684 -35.99 50.02 45.53
N SER A 685 -35.05 49.34 44.84
CA SER A 685 -35.33 48.08 44.12
C SER A 685 -35.91 46.98 45.02
N ILE A 686 -35.37 46.83 46.24
CA ILE A 686 -35.85 45.84 47.22
C ILE A 686 -37.25 46.19 47.76
N ARG A 687 -37.55 47.47 47.94
CA ARG A 687 -38.90 47.94 48.35
C ARG A 687 -39.96 47.66 47.28
N GLU A 688 -39.62 47.84 46.01
CA GLU A 688 -40.54 47.54 44.91
C GLU A 688 -40.77 46.02 44.74
N ALA A 689 -39.72 45.21 44.91
CA ALA A 689 -39.81 43.76 44.90
C ALA A 689 -40.65 43.17 46.05
N THR A 690 -40.58 43.75 47.26
CA THR A 690 -41.42 43.32 48.39
C THR A 690 -42.89 43.72 48.22
N ARG A 691 -43.19 44.85 47.57
CA ARG A 691 -44.58 45.25 47.27
C ARG A 691 -45.25 44.29 46.29
N LYS A 692 -44.53 43.83 45.25
CA LYS A 692 -45.04 42.83 44.28
C LYS A 692 -45.23 41.42 44.86
N ARG A 693 -44.52 41.06 45.95
CA ARG A 693 -44.73 39.78 46.64
C ARG A 693 -45.97 39.75 47.54
N ARG A 694 -46.41 40.89 48.10
CA ARG A 694 -47.56 40.89 49.02
C ARG A 694 -48.90 40.71 48.28
N VAL A 695 -49.05 41.33 47.09
CA VAL A 695 -50.24 41.14 46.23
C VAL A 695 -50.40 39.67 45.79
N ARG A 696 -49.31 39.01 45.40
CA ARG A 696 -49.34 37.61 44.91
C ARG A 696 -49.58 36.56 46.02
N ILE A 697 -49.69 36.95 47.28
CA ILE A 697 -50.00 36.02 48.39
C ILE A 697 -51.48 36.05 48.75
N GLU A 698 -52.18 37.16 48.47
CA GLU A 698 -53.63 37.26 48.67
C GLU A 698 -54.40 36.47 47.60
N ASP A 699 -53.97 36.52 46.33
CA ASP A 699 -54.55 35.71 45.24
C ASP A 699 -54.49 34.19 45.53
N ILE A 700 -53.40 33.71 46.16
CA ILE A 700 -53.17 32.28 46.45
C ILE A 700 -53.99 31.78 47.65
N HIS A 701 -54.55 32.66 48.48
CA HIS A 701 -55.49 32.25 49.54
C HIS A 701 -56.92 32.09 49.03
N VAL A 702 -57.36 32.87 48.03
CA VAL A 702 -58.73 32.79 47.49
C VAL A 702 -58.96 31.52 46.67
N GLU A 703 -57.94 31.02 45.98
CA GLU A 703 -58.05 29.80 45.14
C GLU A 703 -58.09 28.49 45.96
N ARG A 704 -57.76 28.54 47.26
CA ARG A 704 -57.70 27.35 48.12
C ARG A 704 -59.02 26.98 48.80
N ASP A 705 -59.94 27.94 48.94
CA ASP A 705 -61.23 27.74 49.61
C ASP A 705 -62.34 27.26 48.64
N MET A 706 -62.10 27.22 47.32
CA MET A 706 -63.10 26.80 46.32
C MET A 706 -63.05 25.30 45.93
N LEU A 707 -62.06 24.53 46.36
CA LEU A 707 -61.89 23.12 45.97
C LEU A 707 -62.13 22.12 47.13
N GLY A 708 -63.01 22.50 48.06
CA GLY A 708 -63.26 21.77 49.31
C GLY A 708 -64.71 21.33 49.58
N SER A 709 -65.59 21.19 48.57
CA SER A 709 -66.96 20.68 48.80
C SER A 709 -67.66 20.14 47.54
N THR A 710 -67.62 18.82 47.32
CA THR A 710 -68.75 17.97 46.83
C THR A 710 -68.35 16.50 46.74
N ARG A 711 -68.78 15.69 47.72
CA ARG A 711 -69.01 14.23 47.60
C ARG A 711 -70.00 13.77 48.67
N VAL A 712 -71.26 14.20 48.53
CA VAL A 712 -72.40 13.30 48.24
C VAL A 712 -73.14 13.92 47.08
#